data_AF-B9FV67-F1
#
_entry.id   AF-B9FV67-F1
#
_cell.length_a   1.000
_cell.length_b   1.000
_cell.length_c   1.000
_cell.angle_alpha   90.00
_cell.angle_beta   90.00
_cell.angle_gamma   90.00
#
_symmetry.space_group_name_H-M   'P 1'
#
loop_
_entity.id
_entity.type
_entity.pdbx_description
1 polymer ?
#
loop_
_entity_poly.entity_id
_entity_poly.type
_entity_poly.pdbx_seq_one_letter_code
_entity_poly.pdbx_strand_id
1 'polypeptide(L)'
;MLLFLLFLLAAGEAAAAAAATTLTATPAKLTQSDREITIRWSGLPDPDGLDYVGIYSPPTSSDRDFLGYLFLNGSATWRTGTGELTLPRLPNLRAPYQFRLFRWPAREYSYHHIDHDGNPLPHGRHRVAASGEVAFDSPSRPDQVHLSFADGVDEMRVMFVCGDGGRRVVRYGPAKEEGEGWKEVAAEVRTYEQKHMCDSPANSSVGWRDPGFVFDGLMKGLEPGRRYFYKVGSNSSGWSDTYSFISRDNEANETIAFLFGDMGTYIPYNTYVRTQDESLSTVKWILRDIQALGDKPAFISHIGDISYARGYAWVWDHFFNQIEPIAANTPYHVCIGNHEYDWPLQPWKPWWATGIYGTDGGGECGIPYSVKFRMPGNSFVPTGNGAPDTRNLYYSFDSGVVHFVYMSTETNFVQGSDQYNFIKADLEKVNRSRTPFIVFQGHRPMYTSSNEARDFAHRQQMLQNLEPLLVTYKVTLALWGHVHRYERFCPMKNFQCVNMSSSFVYPGAPVHLVIGMGGQDYQPFWQPRKDHPDVPVYPQPERSMYRGGEFGYTKLVATKEKLTLTYIGNHDGQVHDMVEIFSGQVSNNNGVPEVIDDTKLSTGMSTPLNLELERLSMLNPIMSSDRSSKKVCVVGAGMAGLAAARELRREGLDVTVLEQLAGVGGQWLYDAATDAGDPLGMAGVHSSVFASLRINGPRESIGFSDFPFRPTNDAGGDARRYPVHGELLRYIRDFCDAFGLMDAVRLNTTVTRVAMAPPRRDGSLRWAVRSKRHGEAETEEVFDAVVVAIGHYSQPRLPTIDGMDRWRRKQLHSHSYRVPDSFAGEVVVIVGCSVSGAELALELRRVAKEVHLSTKSTEETITSAMSKSVARYENLHLRPQVEHLREDGTVVFDDGSFVVADAVIYCTGYNYSFPFLDTNGKVTVDDNRVGPLYEHVFPPELAPSLSFVGIPGKVVLPVFIEVQARWVAQVLSGRRTLPSPEEMQRAVEEHTRGMEAAGLPKRWTHDMFLNLERCDDYGERICGFPRMEQWKKEIFVSSLSDMVDDIENFRDGYHDSDLVRDALRRHGWTPAEEDDDAHK
;
A
#
# COMPACT_ATOMS: atom_id res chain seq x y z
N MET A 1 -67.44 -31.73 16.94
CA MET A 1 -66.15 -31.62 16.21
C MET A 1 -66.37 -31.57 14.70
N LEU A 2 -67.33 -30.74 14.23
CA LEU A 2 -67.60 -30.53 12.80
C LEU A 2 -68.07 -29.08 12.49
N LEU A 3 -67.95 -28.17 13.47
CA LEU A 3 -68.28 -26.74 13.33
C LEU A 3 -67.05 -25.82 13.45
N PHE A 4 -65.87 -26.38 13.72
CA PHE A 4 -64.61 -25.62 13.80
C PHE A 4 -63.78 -25.69 12.50
N LEU A 5 -64.18 -26.54 11.55
CA LEU A 5 -63.54 -26.66 10.23
C LEU A 5 -64.16 -25.78 9.14
N LEU A 6 -65.26 -25.09 9.42
CA LEU A 6 -65.97 -24.24 8.44
C LEU A 6 -65.64 -22.74 8.56
N PHE A 7 -64.86 -22.33 9.57
CA PHE A 7 -64.38 -20.94 9.71
C PHE A 7 -62.99 -20.68 9.09
N LEU A 8 -62.33 -21.72 8.56
CA LEU A 8 -61.04 -21.61 7.85
C LEU A 8 -61.15 -21.63 6.32
N LEU A 9 -62.37 -21.73 5.78
CA LEU A 9 -62.64 -21.75 4.33
C LEU A 9 -63.29 -20.47 3.79
N ALA A 10 -63.45 -19.43 4.63
CA ALA A 10 -64.02 -18.13 4.25
C ALA A 10 -63.11 -16.93 4.61
N ALA A 11 -61.81 -17.17 4.78
CA ALA A 11 -60.76 -16.14 4.84
C ALA A 11 -59.63 -16.42 3.84
N GLY A 12 -59.92 -17.22 2.80
CA GLY A 12 -58.99 -17.62 1.74
C GLY A 12 -59.19 -16.89 0.41
N GLU A 13 -60.06 -15.87 0.36
CA GLU A 13 -60.29 -15.06 -0.85
C GLU A 13 -60.35 -13.56 -0.51
N ALA A 14 -59.33 -13.09 0.20
CA ALA A 14 -58.91 -11.69 0.20
C ALA A 14 -57.42 -11.57 0.53
N ALA A 15 -56.61 -12.52 0.05
CA ALA A 15 -55.19 -12.26 -0.13
C ALA A 15 -55.09 -11.41 -1.39
N ALA A 16 -55.04 -10.09 -1.23
CA ALA A 16 -54.58 -9.21 -2.30
C ALA A 16 -53.29 -9.82 -2.85
N ALA A 17 -53.30 -10.20 -4.13
CA ALA A 17 -52.10 -10.61 -4.82
C ALA A 17 -51.06 -9.51 -4.62
N ALA A 18 -50.09 -9.73 -3.74
CA ALA A 18 -48.95 -8.85 -3.62
C ALA A 18 -48.28 -8.89 -5.00
N ALA A 19 -48.41 -7.80 -5.76
CA ALA A 19 -47.82 -7.70 -7.07
C ALA A 19 -46.31 -7.99 -6.92
N ALA A 20 -45.80 -8.99 -7.64
CA ALA A 20 -44.38 -9.30 -7.62
C ALA A 20 -43.59 -8.04 -7.96
N THR A 21 -42.50 -7.78 -7.22
CA THR A 21 -41.65 -6.63 -7.48
C THR A 21 -41.17 -6.66 -8.93
N THR A 22 -41.39 -5.56 -9.66
CA THR A 22 -40.98 -5.43 -11.06
C THR A 22 -39.78 -4.50 -11.18
N LEU A 23 -38.93 -4.75 -12.17
CA LEU A 23 -37.82 -3.88 -12.54
C LEU A 23 -37.77 -3.77 -14.08
N THR A 24 -37.67 -2.56 -14.61
CA THR A 24 -37.56 -2.29 -16.04
C THR A 24 -36.44 -1.30 -16.31
N ALA A 25 -35.80 -1.41 -17.47
CA ALA A 25 -34.78 -0.48 -17.93
C ALA A 25 -35.14 -0.05 -19.35
N THR A 26 -35.11 1.26 -19.62
CA THR A 26 -35.48 1.84 -20.92
C THR A 26 -34.48 2.90 -21.35
N PRO A 27 -34.11 2.95 -22.65
CA PRO A 27 -34.56 2.06 -23.73
C PRO A 27 -33.91 0.66 -23.66
N ALA A 28 -34.56 -0.36 -24.22
CA ALA A 28 -34.02 -1.73 -24.30
C ALA A 28 -32.91 -1.90 -25.37
N LYS A 29 -32.82 -0.93 -26.29
CA LYS A 29 -31.84 -0.88 -27.36
C LYS A 29 -31.11 0.46 -27.29
N LEU A 30 -29.79 0.42 -27.20
CA LEU A 30 -28.92 1.59 -27.11
C LEU A 30 -28.28 1.90 -28.46
N THR A 31 -28.27 3.18 -28.80
CA THR A 31 -27.48 3.77 -29.88
C THR A 31 -26.36 4.64 -29.29
N GLN A 32 -25.36 5.01 -30.10
CA GLN A 32 -24.33 5.98 -29.66
C GLN A 32 -24.91 7.38 -29.35
N SER A 33 -26.12 7.68 -29.85
CA SER A 33 -26.83 8.94 -29.61
C SER A 33 -27.68 8.96 -28.34
N ASP A 34 -27.94 7.80 -27.71
CA ASP A 34 -28.75 7.72 -26.50
C ASP A 34 -27.92 8.11 -25.27
N ARG A 35 -28.47 9.03 -24.48
CA ARG A 35 -27.78 9.67 -23.35
C ARG A 35 -28.50 9.53 -22.02
N GLU A 36 -29.49 8.66 -21.90
CA GLU A 36 -30.04 8.35 -20.59
C GLU A 36 -30.70 6.97 -20.60
N ILE A 37 -30.41 6.18 -19.58
CA ILE A 37 -31.08 4.92 -19.29
C ILE A 37 -31.89 5.13 -18.02
N THR A 38 -33.21 4.97 -18.11
CA THR A 38 -34.09 5.04 -16.95
C THR A 38 -34.38 3.64 -16.43
N ILE A 39 -34.13 3.43 -15.14
CA ILE A 39 -34.39 2.18 -14.43
C ILE A 39 -35.57 2.43 -13.49
N ARG A 40 -36.66 1.67 -13.64
CA ARG A 40 -37.88 1.81 -12.84
C ARG A 40 -38.22 0.53 -12.11
N TRP A 41 -38.57 0.64 -10.83
CA TRP A 41 -39.10 -0.47 -10.04
C TRP A 41 -40.46 -0.12 -9.44
N SER A 42 -41.29 -1.14 -9.21
CA SER A 42 -42.55 -1.00 -8.48
C SER A 42 -42.90 -2.27 -7.70
N GLY A 43 -43.65 -2.11 -6.61
CA GLY A 43 -44.09 -3.23 -5.77
C GLY A 43 -42.99 -3.85 -4.90
N LEU A 44 -41.99 -3.06 -4.46
CA LEU A 44 -41.00 -3.48 -3.48
C LEU A 44 -41.57 -3.32 -2.05
N PRO A 45 -41.84 -4.40 -1.30
CA PRO A 45 -42.40 -4.28 0.05
C PRO A 45 -41.35 -3.78 1.04
N ASP A 46 -41.73 -2.85 1.93
CA ASP A 46 -40.88 -2.34 3.03
C ASP A 46 -39.43 -1.98 2.60
N PRO A 47 -39.23 -1.08 1.61
CA PRO A 47 -37.91 -0.78 1.08
C PRO A 47 -36.96 -0.20 2.14
N ASP A 48 -35.68 -0.54 2.04
CA ASP A 48 -34.60 0.00 2.89
C ASP A 48 -33.76 1.03 2.10
N GLY A 49 -33.13 1.98 2.81
CA GLY A 49 -32.30 3.02 2.19
C GLY A 49 -31.01 2.49 1.56
N LEU A 50 -30.58 1.29 1.94
CA LEU A 50 -29.40 0.60 1.38
C LEU A 50 -29.74 -0.38 0.25
N ASP A 51 -31.03 -0.61 -0.04
CA ASP A 51 -31.42 -1.39 -1.21
C ASP A 51 -30.83 -0.75 -2.48
N TYR A 52 -30.48 -1.58 -3.47
CA TYR A 52 -29.71 -1.11 -4.63
C TYR A 52 -30.07 -1.85 -5.91
N VAL A 53 -29.78 -1.19 -7.04
CA VAL A 53 -29.75 -1.80 -8.36
C VAL A 53 -28.31 -2.07 -8.75
N GLY A 54 -27.95 -3.34 -8.92
CA GLY A 54 -26.67 -3.75 -9.49
C GLY A 54 -26.70 -3.73 -11.03
N ILE A 55 -25.58 -3.36 -11.64
CA ILE A 55 -25.37 -3.24 -13.08
C ILE A 55 -24.52 -4.41 -13.55
N TYR A 56 -24.99 -5.19 -14.51
CA TYR A 56 -24.30 -6.39 -14.98
C TYR A 56 -24.12 -6.34 -16.50
N SER A 57 -22.93 -6.73 -16.96
CA SER A 57 -22.68 -7.09 -18.36
C SER A 57 -21.55 -8.13 -18.36
N PRO A 58 -21.72 -9.30 -18.99
CA PRO A 58 -22.95 -9.79 -19.62
C PRO A 58 -24.08 -10.10 -18.60
N PRO A 59 -25.34 -10.30 -19.04
CA PRO A 59 -26.43 -10.70 -18.15
C PRO A 59 -26.25 -12.09 -17.52
N THR A 60 -25.25 -12.87 -17.97
CA THR A 60 -24.91 -14.18 -17.41
C THR A 60 -23.99 -14.10 -16.19
N SER A 61 -23.47 -12.92 -15.84
CA SER A 61 -22.61 -12.75 -14.66
C SER A 61 -23.32 -13.18 -13.38
N SER A 62 -22.56 -13.76 -12.46
CA SER A 62 -23.02 -14.07 -11.09
C SER A 62 -23.53 -12.80 -10.41
N ASP A 63 -24.48 -12.93 -9.47
CA ASP A 63 -24.98 -11.78 -8.67
C ASP A 63 -23.89 -11.12 -7.81
N ARG A 64 -22.72 -11.75 -7.64
CA ARG A 64 -21.56 -11.14 -6.96
C ARG A 64 -20.65 -10.33 -7.88
N ASP A 65 -20.77 -10.55 -9.19
CA ASP A 65 -19.85 -10.01 -10.21
C ASP A 65 -20.53 -8.88 -10.99
N PHE A 66 -21.12 -7.91 -10.27
CA PHE A 66 -21.63 -6.68 -10.89
C PHE A 66 -20.48 -5.81 -11.41
N LEU A 67 -20.79 -4.79 -12.19
CA LEU A 67 -19.85 -3.74 -12.61
C LEU A 67 -19.87 -2.56 -11.62
N GLY A 68 -21.06 -2.31 -11.09
CA GLY A 68 -21.35 -1.24 -10.14
C GLY A 68 -22.80 -1.28 -9.71
N TYR A 69 -23.22 -0.29 -8.93
CA TYR A 69 -24.56 -0.22 -8.36
C TYR A 69 -25.04 1.21 -8.11
N LEU A 70 -26.34 1.35 -7.94
CA LEU A 70 -27.02 2.57 -7.56
C LEU A 70 -27.95 2.30 -6.36
N PHE A 71 -27.89 3.14 -5.34
CA PHE A 71 -28.82 3.04 -4.20
C PHE A 71 -30.21 3.53 -4.59
N LEU A 72 -31.25 2.85 -4.09
CA LEU A 72 -32.64 3.26 -4.32
C LEU A 72 -32.96 4.62 -3.70
N ASN A 73 -32.25 4.99 -2.63
CA ASN A 73 -32.43 6.27 -1.95
C ASN A 73 -32.13 7.50 -2.84
N GLY A 74 -31.51 7.30 -4.01
CA GLY A 74 -31.38 8.33 -5.05
C GLY A 74 -32.70 8.72 -5.73
N SER A 75 -33.77 7.95 -5.55
CA SER A 75 -35.11 8.27 -6.08
C SER A 75 -36.02 8.83 -4.99
N ALA A 76 -36.59 10.03 -5.16
CA ALA A 76 -37.43 10.66 -4.11
C ALA A 76 -38.62 9.81 -3.63
N THR A 77 -39.10 8.87 -4.45
CA THR A 77 -40.27 8.02 -4.17
C THR A 77 -39.92 6.65 -3.58
N TRP A 78 -38.64 6.33 -3.38
CA TRP A 78 -38.15 4.99 -3.03
C TRP A 78 -38.89 4.34 -1.85
N ARG A 79 -39.25 5.13 -0.83
CA ARG A 79 -39.96 4.68 0.39
C ARG A 79 -41.35 4.10 0.12
N THR A 80 -41.94 4.39 -1.04
CA THR A 80 -43.26 3.89 -1.46
C THR A 80 -43.19 2.49 -2.07
N GLY A 81 -41.99 1.90 -2.18
CA GLY A 81 -41.77 0.63 -2.88
C GLY A 81 -41.76 0.78 -4.41
N THR A 82 -41.77 2.01 -4.90
CA THR A 82 -41.71 2.38 -6.32
C THR A 82 -40.71 3.52 -6.49
N GLY A 83 -39.98 3.53 -7.60
CA GLY A 83 -39.06 4.62 -7.90
C GLY A 83 -38.43 4.52 -9.28
N GLU A 84 -37.68 5.55 -9.61
CA GLU A 84 -36.86 5.60 -10.81
C GLU A 84 -35.47 6.19 -10.54
N LEU A 85 -34.47 5.64 -11.22
CA LEU A 85 -33.08 6.10 -11.25
C LEU A 85 -32.68 6.30 -12.72
N THR A 86 -31.74 7.21 -12.97
CA THR A 86 -31.21 7.47 -14.31
C THR A 86 -29.70 7.27 -14.36
N LEU A 87 -29.21 6.73 -15.47
CA LEU A 87 -27.80 6.65 -15.82
C LEU A 87 -27.55 7.43 -17.11
N PRO A 88 -26.59 8.37 -17.14
CA PRO A 88 -26.38 9.23 -18.30
C PRO A 88 -25.83 8.48 -19.52
N ARG A 89 -24.91 7.52 -19.36
CA ARG A 89 -24.45 6.71 -20.49
C ARG A 89 -23.76 5.46 -19.98
N LEU A 90 -23.81 4.40 -20.76
CA LEU A 90 -22.99 3.21 -20.58
C LEU A 90 -22.11 3.00 -21.83
N PRO A 91 -20.89 2.50 -21.67
CA PRO A 91 -20.04 2.15 -22.80
C PRO A 91 -20.56 0.88 -23.49
N ASN A 92 -20.20 0.66 -24.75
CA ASN A 92 -20.47 -0.62 -25.40
C ASN A 92 -19.45 -1.69 -24.92
N LEU A 93 -19.85 -2.50 -23.95
CA LEU A 93 -19.06 -3.64 -23.44
C LEU A 93 -19.16 -4.92 -24.30
N ARG A 94 -19.73 -4.81 -25.51
CA ARG A 94 -19.88 -5.90 -26.50
C ARG A 94 -20.78 -7.05 -26.07
N ALA A 95 -21.34 -6.99 -24.86
CA ALA A 95 -22.40 -7.83 -24.36
C ALA A 95 -23.58 -6.96 -23.86
N PRO A 96 -24.81 -7.49 -23.82
CA PRO A 96 -25.94 -6.77 -23.25
C PRO A 96 -25.72 -6.41 -21.78
N TYR A 97 -26.48 -5.43 -21.30
CA TYR A 97 -26.60 -5.10 -19.90
C TYR A 97 -27.86 -5.72 -19.30
N GLN A 98 -27.81 -6.02 -18.01
CA GLN A 98 -28.99 -6.30 -17.20
C GLN A 98 -28.85 -5.58 -15.86
N PHE A 99 -29.96 -5.04 -15.38
CA PHE A 99 -30.06 -4.42 -14.06
C PHE A 99 -30.77 -5.40 -13.13
N ARG A 100 -30.30 -5.52 -11.89
CA ARG A 100 -30.89 -6.43 -10.90
C ARG A 100 -31.08 -5.69 -9.59
N LEU A 101 -32.27 -5.79 -9.03
CA LEU A 101 -32.67 -5.16 -7.78
C LEU A 101 -32.40 -6.10 -6.61
N PHE A 102 -31.73 -5.60 -5.58
CA PHE A 102 -31.38 -6.36 -4.40
C PHE A 102 -31.85 -5.67 -3.12
N ARG A 103 -32.19 -6.49 -2.13
CA ARG A 103 -32.30 -6.03 -0.75
C ARG A 103 -30.92 -6.00 -0.11
N TRP A 104 -30.64 -4.96 0.67
CA TRP A 104 -29.45 -4.93 1.51
C TRP A 104 -29.79 -4.53 2.94
N PRO A 105 -30.19 -5.49 3.79
CA PRO A 105 -30.51 -5.20 5.18
C PRO A 105 -29.28 -4.65 5.91
N ALA A 106 -29.44 -3.58 6.69
CA ALA A 106 -28.32 -2.96 7.44
C ALA A 106 -27.56 -3.94 8.37
N ARG A 107 -28.20 -5.04 8.81
CA ARG A 107 -27.55 -6.10 9.60
C ARG A 107 -26.53 -6.94 8.83
N GLU A 108 -26.53 -6.88 7.50
CA GLU A 108 -25.59 -7.58 6.61
C GLU A 108 -24.45 -6.67 6.15
N TYR A 109 -24.31 -5.51 6.78
CA TYR A 109 -23.20 -4.61 6.61
C TYR A 109 -21.93 -5.23 7.20
N SER A 110 -20.87 -5.30 6.39
CA SER A 110 -19.58 -5.86 6.80
C SER A 110 -18.48 -4.85 6.56
N TYR A 111 -17.72 -4.53 7.60
CA TYR A 111 -16.51 -3.72 7.51
C TYR A 111 -15.31 -4.49 6.92
N HIS A 112 -15.48 -5.79 6.67
CA HIS A 112 -14.45 -6.65 6.07
C HIS A 112 -14.61 -6.81 4.55
N HIS A 113 -15.75 -6.39 3.99
CA HIS A 113 -15.99 -6.40 2.54
C HIS A 113 -16.25 -4.97 2.07
N ILE A 114 -15.16 -4.28 1.74
CA ILE A 114 -15.11 -2.84 1.47
C ILE A 114 -14.55 -2.56 0.08
N ASP A 115 -14.94 -1.44 -0.50
CA ASP A 115 -14.36 -0.89 -1.73
C ASP A 115 -12.98 -0.26 -1.46
N HIS A 116 -12.35 0.28 -2.50
CA HIS A 116 -11.04 0.95 -2.38
C HIS A 116 -11.02 2.16 -1.43
N ASP A 117 -12.17 2.77 -1.15
CA ASP A 117 -12.31 3.92 -0.24
C ASP A 117 -12.72 3.50 1.18
N GLY A 118 -12.86 2.20 1.43
CA GLY A 118 -13.24 1.66 2.73
C GLY A 118 -14.74 1.62 3.00
N ASN A 119 -15.58 1.90 1.99
CA ASN A 119 -17.03 1.79 2.13
C ASN A 119 -17.47 0.34 1.95
N PRO A 120 -18.40 -0.17 2.76
CA PRO A 120 -18.90 -1.52 2.57
C PRO A 120 -19.56 -1.75 1.23
N LEU A 121 -19.30 -2.94 0.69
CA LEU A 121 -19.78 -3.35 -0.61
C LEU A 121 -20.99 -4.28 -0.49
N PRO A 122 -21.99 -4.16 -1.40
CA PRO A 122 -23.09 -5.09 -1.45
C PRO A 122 -22.66 -6.51 -1.89
N HIS A 123 -23.22 -7.55 -1.25
CA HIS A 123 -22.84 -8.95 -1.52
C HIS A 123 -23.66 -9.69 -2.60
N GLY A 124 -24.67 -9.04 -3.19
CA GLY A 124 -25.53 -9.69 -4.22
C GLY A 124 -26.40 -10.86 -3.72
N ARG A 125 -26.74 -10.95 -2.42
CA ARG A 125 -27.44 -12.13 -1.86
C ARG A 125 -28.95 -12.15 -2.06
N HIS A 126 -29.63 -11.00 -1.95
CA HIS A 126 -31.09 -10.92 -1.88
C HIS A 126 -31.71 -10.32 -3.13
N ARG A 127 -31.53 -10.97 -4.28
CA ARG A 127 -32.12 -10.51 -5.54
C ARG A 127 -33.64 -10.62 -5.48
N VAL A 128 -34.35 -9.53 -5.77
CA VAL A 128 -35.82 -9.48 -5.75
C VAL A 128 -36.44 -9.24 -7.13
N ALA A 129 -35.72 -8.60 -8.05
CA ALA A 129 -36.16 -8.42 -9.43
C ALA A 129 -34.98 -8.27 -10.39
N ALA A 130 -35.22 -8.49 -11.68
CA ALA A 130 -34.25 -8.24 -12.74
C ALA A 130 -34.98 -7.56 -13.91
N SER A 131 -34.27 -6.67 -14.62
CA SER A 131 -34.78 -6.03 -15.82
C SER A 131 -34.71 -6.97 -17.02
N GLY A 132 -35.40 -6.60 -18.10
CA GLY A 132 -35.03 -7.07 -19.44
C GLY A 132 -33.61 -6.65 -19.81
N GLU A 133 -33.07 -7.25 -20.87
CA GLU A 133 -31.75 -6.89 -21.37
C GLU A 133 -31.77 -5.52 -22.06
N VAL A 134 -30.68 -4.78 -21.90
CA VAL A 134 -30.41 -3.52 -22.60
C VAL A 134 -29.19 -3.74 -23.48
N ALA A 135 -29.36 -3.77 -24.80
CA ALA A 135 -28.31 -4.13 -25.75
C ALA A 135 -28.02 -2.99 -26.73
N PHE A 136 -26.78 -2.87 -27.20
CA PHE A 136 -26.46 -1.96 -28.30
C PHE A 136 -26.99 -2.51 -29.63
N ASP A 137 -27.57 -1.65 -30.47
CA ASP A 137 -28.17 -2.08 -31.75
C ASP A 137 -27.16 -2.65 -32.75
N SER A 138 -25.90 -2.22 -32.67
CA SER A 138 -24.83 -2.67 -33.54
C SER A 138 -23.51 -2.77 -32.77
N PRO A 139 -23.26 -3.86 -32.02
CA PRO A 139 -21.99 -4.05 -31.30
C PRO A 139 -20.77 -4.11 -32.24
N SER A 140 -20.99 -4.35 -33.53
CA SER A 140 -19.97 -4.34 -34.58
C SER A 140 -19.65 -2.94 -35.14
N ARG A 141 -20.40 -1.89 -34.75
CA ARG A 141 -20.11 -0.51 -35.15
C ARG A 141 -18.84 -0.04 -34.42
N PRO A 142 -17.93 0.65 -35.11
CA PRO A 142 -16.74 1.21 -34.48
C PRO A 142 -17.06 2.18 -33.33
N ASP A 143 -16.32 2.02 -32.24
CA ASP A 143 -16.37 2.86 -31.05
C ASP A 143 -14.93 3.13 -30.56
N GLN A 144 -14.77 4.01 -29.58
CA GLN A 144 -13.46 4.29 -28.96
C GLN A 144 -12.44 4.82 -29.99
N VAL A 145 -12.89 5.65 -30.93
CA VAL A 145 -12.04 6.14 -32.03
C VAL A 145 -11.00 7.11 -31.48
N HIS A 146 -9.72 6.85 -31.75
CA HIS A 146 -8.64 7.72 -31.30
C HIS A 146 -7.46 7.73 -32.27
N LEU A 147 -6.83 8.89 -32.39
CA LEU A 147 -5.73 9.16 -33.31
C LEU A 147 -4.38 9.12 -32.59
N SER A 148 -3.31 8.85 -33.34
CA SER A 148 -1.94 9.13 -32.92
C SER A 148 -1.06 9.35 -34.14
N PHE A 149 0.09 10.01 -33.99
CA PHE A 149 1.06 10.07 -35.07
C PHE A 149 1.62 8.68 -35.40
N ALA A 150 2.06 8.51 -36.64
CA ALA A 150 2.83 7.35 -37.07
C ALA A 150 4.29 7.72 -37.34
N ASP A 151 5.08 6.75 -37.80
CA ASP A 151 6.50 6.93 -38.10
C ASP A 151 6.72 7.97 -39.21
N GLY A 152 5.89 7.93 -40.27
CA GLY A 152 5.96 8.88 -41.38
C GLY A 152 5.42 10.27 -41.01
N VAL A 153 6.09 11.32 -41.46
CA VAL A 153 5.69 12.73 -41.22
C VAL A 153 4.34 13.08 -41.86
N ASP A 154 4.02 12.42 -42.96
CA ASP A 154 2.80 12.53 -43.75
C ASP A 154 1.78 11.42 -43.41
N GLU A 155 1.93 10.78 -42.25
CA GLU A 155 1.11 9.67 -41.81
C GLU A 155 0.37 9.96 -40.50
N MET A 156 -0.87 9.49 -40.41
CA MET A 156 -1.71 9.53 -39.23
C MET A 156 -2.37 8.16 -39.07
N ARG A 157 -2.42 7.63 -37.85
CA ARG A 157 -3.09 6.37 -37.56
C ARG A 157 -4.34 6.62 -36.75
N VAL A 158 -5.36 5.80 -37.02
CA VAL A 158 -6.59 5.76 -36.23
C VAL A 158 -6.75 4.35 -35.68
N MET A 159 -7.03 4.29 -34.38
CA MET A 159 -7.41 3.08 -33.69
C MET A 159 -8.87 3.15 -33.24
N PHE A 160 -9.55 2.01 -33.23
CA PHE A 160 -10.96 1.89 -32.84
C PHE A 160 -11.30 0.45 -32.48
N VAL A 161 -12.39 0.23 -31.74
CA VAL A 161 -12.83 -1.09 -31.28
C VAL A 161 -14.09 -1.52 -32.03
N CYS A 162 -14.19 -2.81 -32.37
CA CYS A 162 -15.43 -3.45 -32.81
C CYS A 162 -15.67 -4.78 -32.06
N GLY A 163 -16.92 -5.25 -32.04
CA GLY A 163 -17.28 -6.55 -31.44
C GLY A 163 -16.83 -7.79 -32.22
N ASP A 164 -16.30 -7.65 -33.43
CA ASP A 164 -15.81 -8.76 -34.26
C ASP A 164 -14.54 -8.40 -35.03
N GLY A 165 -13.74 -9.42 -35.38
CA GLY A 165 -12.49 -9.29 -36.13
C GLY A 165 -12.66 -9.24 -37.65
N GLY A 166 -13.87 -8.99 -38.17
CA GLY A 166 -14.11 -8.88 -39.60
C GLY A 166 -13.36 -7.70 -40.23
N ARG A 167 -13.13 -7.75 -41.55
CA ARG A 167 -12.41 -6.66 -42.26
C ARG A 167 -13.02 -5.29 -41.96
N ARG A 168 -12.17 -4.33 -41.59
CA ARG A 168 -12.51 -2.92 -41.45
C ARG A 168 -11.55 -2.07 -42.29
N VAL A 169 -12.02 -0.89 -42.66
CA VAL A 169 -11.25 0.07 -43.45
C VAL A 169 -11.40 1.46 -42.84
N VAL A 170 -10.44 2.32 -43.17
CA VAL A 170 -10.49 3.75 -42.93
C VAL A 170 -10.69 4.43 -44.27
N ARG A 171 -11.67 5.31 -44.33
CA ARG A 171 -11.87 6.21 -45.47
C ARG A 171 -11.53 7.63 -45.03
N TYR A 172 -10.71 8.33 -45.81
CA TYR A 172 -10.27 9.68 -45.46
C TYR A 172 -10.04 10.56 -46.69
N GLY A 173 -10.26 11.85 -46.57
CA GLY A 173 -10.07 12.82 -47.65
C GLY A 173 -10.06 14.27 -47.16
N PRO A 174 -9.72 15.22 -48.03
CA PRO A 174 -9.61 16.64 -47.65
C PRO A 174 -10.95 17.38 -47.58
N ALA A 175 -12.03 16.79 -48.14
CA ALA A 175 -13.37 17.36 -48.13
C ALA A 175 -14.25 16.65 -47.10
N LYS A 176 -15.18 17.40 -46.49
CA LYS A 176 -16.07 16.88 -45.44
C LYS A 176 -17.01 15.79 -45.95
N GLU A 177 -17.51 15.95 -47.16
CA GLU A 177 -18.36 14.95 -47.81
C GLU A 177 -17.49 13.93 -48.54
N GLU A 178 -17.85 12.66 -48.42
CA GLU A 178 -17.17 11.56 -49.12
C GLU A 178 -17.42 11.68 -50.63
N GLY A 179 -16.32 11.69 -51.40
CA GLY A 179 -16.38 11.89 -52.84
C GLY A 179 -14.99 11.86 -53.47
N GLU A 180 -14.79 12.71 -54.48
CA GLU A 180 -13.51 12.81 -55.18
C GLU A 180 -12.36 13.20 -54.21
N GLY A 181 -11.26 12.46 -54.26
CA GLY A 181 -10.08 12.69 -53.41
C GLY A 181 -10.06 11.93 -52.07
N TRP A 182 -11.12 11.18 -51.74
CA TRP A 182 -11.08 10.24 -50.62
C TRP A 182 -10.29 8.98 -50.97
N LYS A 183 -9.51 8.48 -50.02
CA LYS A 183 -8.72 7.24 -50.08
C LYS A 183 -9.30 6.23 -49.10
N GLU A 184 -9.12 4.94 -49.41
CA GLU A 184 -9.49 3.84 -48.52
C GLU A 184 -8.23 3.02 -48.18
N VAL A 185 -8.05 2.71 -46.89
CA VAL A 185 -6.97 1.85 -46.39
C VAL A 185 -7.55 0.77 -45.49
N ALA A 186 -6.98 -0.44 -45.56
CA ALA A 186 -7.36 -1.52 -44.66
C ALA A 186 -6.83 -1.26 -43.24
N ALA A 187 -7.58 -1.72 -42.23
CA ALA A 187 -7.13 -1.70 -40.85
C ALA A 187 -6.61 -3.08 -40.42
N GLU A 188 -5.46 -3.11 -39.74
CA GLU A 188 -4.97 -4.29 -39.03
C GLU A 188 -5.82 -4.53 -37.78
N VAL A 189 -5.88 -5.76 -37.29
CA VAL A 189 -6.71 -6.12 -36.13
C VAL A 189 -5.91 -6.88 -35.09
N ARG A 190 -6.13 -6.56 -33.81
CA ARG A 190 -5.51 -7.21 -32.65
C ARG A 190 -6.53 -7.37 -31.52
N THR A 191 -6.28 -8.33 -30.64
CA THR A 191 -7.06 -8.56 -29.42
C THR A 191 -6.18 -9.22 -28.36
N TYR A 192 -6.72 -9.43 -27.17
CA TYR A 192 -6.11 -10.21 -26.10
C TYR A 192 -7.20 -11.03 -25.38
N GLU A 193 -6.79 -12.12 -24.73
CA GLU A 193 -7.67 -13.06 -24.03
C GLU A 193 -7.38 -13.05 -22.53
N GLN A 194 -8.30 -13.60 -21.73
CA GLN A 194 -8.20 -13.65 -20.27
C GLN A 194 -6.90 -14.28 -19.78
N LYS A 195 -6.46 -15.35 -20.48
CA LYS A 195 -5.22 -16.08 -20.18
C LYS A 195 -3.94 -15.26 -20.38
N HIS A 196 -4.01 -14.13 -21.10
CA HIS A 196 -2.86 -13.26 -21.34
C HIS A 196 -2.57 -12.33 -20.16
N MET A 197 -3.57 -12.09 -19.30
CA MET A 197 -3.40 -11.28 -18.10
C MET A 197 -2.54 -12.03 -17.07
N CYS A 198 -1.71 -11.30 -16.32
CA CYS A 198 -0.80 -11.91 -15.35
C CYS A 198 -1.52 -12.52 -14.15
N ASP A 199 -2.55 -11.86 -13.63
CA ASP A 199 -3.17 -12.24 -12.36
C ASP A 199 -4.55 -11.61 -12.16
N SER A 200 -5.19 -11.92 -11.04
CA SER A 200 -6.45 -11.34 -10.59
C SER A 200 -6.25 -9.88 -10.10
N PRO A 201 -7.22 -8.97 -10.32
CA PRO A 201 -8.54 -9.19 -10.92
C PRO A 201 -8.55 -9.27 -12.46
N ALA A 202 -7.47 -8.89 -13.16
CA ALA A 202 -7.44 -8.85 -14.63
C ALA A 202 -7.82 -10.19 -15.29
N ASN A 203 -7.40 -11.32 -14.69
CA ASN A 203 -7.68 -12.65 -15.21
C ASN A 203 -8.92 -13.33 -14.59
N SER A 204 -9.70 -12.68 -13.73
CA SER A 204 -10.83 -13.28 -13.00
C SER A 204 -12.19 -12.73 -13.45
N SER A 205 -13.31 -13.40 -13.12
CA SER A 205 -14.65 -13.06 -13.63
C SER A 205 -15.13 -11.66 -13.25
N VAL A 206 -14.67 -11.12 -12.12
CA VAL A 206 -15.06 -9.78 -11.67
C VAL A 206 -14.35 -8.67 -12.47
N GLY A 207 -13.09 -8.88 -12.87
CA GLY A 207 -12.30 -7.89 -13.61
C GLY A 207 -12.30 -8.07 -15.13
N TRP A 208 -12.22 -9.32 -15.60
CA TRP A 208 -12.11 -9.65 -17.02
C TRP A 208 -13.39 -9.33 -17.80
N ARG A 209 -13.25 -8.61 -18.90
CA ARG A 209 -14.27 -8.50 -19.96
C ARG A 209 -13.57 -8.65 -21.30
N ASP A 210 -14.23 -9.32 -22.24
CA ASP A 210 -13.74 -9.43 -23.62
C ASP A 210 -13.46 -8.01 -24.15
N PRO A 211 -12.26 -7.70 -24.64
CA PRO A 211 -11.89 -6.36 -25.08
C PRO A 211 -12.40 -6.02 -26.49
N GLY A 212 -13.03 -6.97 -27.17
CA GLY A 212 -13.35 -6.91 -28.59
C GLY A 212 -12.09 -6.99 -29.44
N PHE A 213 -12.17 -6.35 -30.61
CA PHE A 213 -11.10 -6.33 -31.60
C PHE A 213 -10.68 -4.89 -31.82
N VAL A 214 -9.43 -4.58 -31.50
CA VAL A 214 -8.81 -3.26 -31.73
C VAL A 214 -8.28 -3.23 -33.15
N PHE A 215 -8.79 -2.31 -33.94
CA PHE A 215 -8.37 -2.06 -35.31
C PHE A 215 -7.39 -0.89 -35.36
N ASP A 216 -6.46 -0.95 -36.29
CA ASP A 216 -5.42 0.04 -36.55
C ASP A 216 -5.33 0.33 -38.04
N GLY A 217 -5.74 1.53 -38.46
CA GLY A 217 -5.66 1.97 -39.85
C GLY A 217 -4.69 3.13 -40.05
N LEU A 218 -3.78 2.98 -41.03
CA LEU A 218 -2.72 3.94 -41.33
C LEU A 218 -3.06 4.80 -42.56
N MET A 219 -3.39 6.06 -42.34
CA MET A 219 -3.62 7.07 -43.37
C MET A 219 -2.28 7.66 -43.81
N LYS A 220 -2.02 7.71 -45.13
CA LYS A 220 -0.73 8.13 -45.72
C LYS A 220 -0.88 9.25 -46.75
N GLY A 221 0.23 9.93 -47.05
CA GLY A 221 0.28 10.98 -48.07
C GLY A 221 -0.54 12.19 -47.67
N LEU A 222 -0.46 12.57 -46.39
CA LEU A 222 -1.12 13.73 -45.82
C LEU A 222 -0.25 14.96 -46.00
N GLU A 223 -0.78 15.96 -46.69
CA GLU A 223 -0.14 17.28 -46.76
C GLU A 223 0.00 17.91 -45.35
N PRO A 224 1.14 18.53 -44.99
CA PRO A 224 1.36 19.12 -43.66
C PRO A 224 0.35 20.21 -43.31
N GLY A 225 -0.11 20.23 -42.05
CA GLY A 225 -0.97 21.30 -41.51
C GLY A 225 -2.36 21.43 -42.14
N ARG A 226 -2.80 20.42 -42.89
CA ARG A 226 -4.07 20.41 -43.61
C ARG A 226 -5.13 19.64 -42.84
N ARG A 227 -6.37 20.12 -42.89
CA ARG A 227 -7.53 19.41 -42.37
C ARG A 227 -7.90 18.21 -43.27
N TYR A 228 -8.07 17.05 -42.65
CA TYR A 228 -8.62 15.84 -43.25
C TYR A 228 -9.87 15.41 -42.50
N PHE A 229 -10.80 14.82 -43.22
CA PHE A 229 -12.00 14.17 -42.70
C PHE A 229 -11.84 12.67 -42.88
N TYR A 230 -12.34 11.90 -41.92
CA TYR A 230 -12.25 10.44 -41.99
C TYR A 230 -13.42 9.76 -41.28
N LYS A 231 -13.65 8.50 -41.64
CA LYS A 231 -14.55 7.58 -40.95
C LYS A 231 -14.01 6.17 -41.01
N VAL A 232 -14.37 5.37 -40.02
CA VAL A 232 -13.89 3.98 -39.87
C VAL A 232 -15.07 3.02 -39.90
N GLY A 233 -14.86 1.80 -40.37
CA GLY A 233 -15.89 0.77 -40.35
C GLY A 233 -15.94 -0.09 -41.61
N SER A 234 -17.14 -0.54 -41.95
CA SER A 234 -17.41 -1.29 -43.19
C SER A 234 -18.89 -1.18 -43.59
N ASN A 235 -19.19 -1.45 -44.85
CA ASN A 235 -20.58 -1.48 -45.32
C ASN A 235 -21.42 -2.58 -44.66
N SER A 236 -20.79 -3.69 -44.23
CA SER A 236 -21.49 -4.82 -43.61
C SER A 236 -21.76 -4.63 -42.12
N SER A 237 -20.90 -3.88 -41.42
CA SER A 237 -20.91 -3.78 -39.95
C SER A 237 -21.19 -2.38 -39.43
N GLY A 238 -21.44 -1.43 -40.34
CA GLY A 238 -21.68 -0.02 -40.02
C GLY A 238 -20.41 0.83 -40.05
N TRP A 239 -20.63 2.13 -40.18
CA TRP A 239 -19.60 3.17 -40.17
C TRP A 239 -19.71 4.01 -38.89
N SER A 240 -18.57 4.52 -38.43
CA SER A 240 -18.52 5.58 -37.43
C SER A 240 -19.12 6.88 -37.98
N ASP A 241 -19.27 7.87 -37.10
CA ASP A 241 -19.46 9.24 -37.53
C ASP A 241 -18.22 9.73 -38.31
N THR A 242 -18.38 10.82 -39.07
CA THR A 242 -17.25 11.45 -39.77
C THR A 242 -16.54 12.42 -38.84
N TYR A 243 -15.29 12.10 -38.52
CA TYR A 243 -14.39 12.92 -37.70
C TYR A 243 -13.46 13.76 -38.58
N SER A 244 -12.69 14.65 -37.96
CA SER A 244 -11.67 15.41 -38.68
C SER A 244 -10.45 15.69 -37.82
N PHE A 245 -9.28 15.78 -38.43
CA PHE A 245 -8.04 16.15 -37.76
C PHE A 245 -7.21 17.10 -38.63
N ILE A 246 -6.26 17.78 -38.01
CA ILE A 246 -5.21 18.54 -38.71
C ILE A 246 -3.96 17.67 -38.76
N SER A 247 -3.43 17.44 -39.96
CA SER A 247 -2.20 16.66 -40.14
C SER A 247 -0.99 17.34 -39.49
N ARG A 248 0.00 16.54 -39.12
CA ARG A 248 1.25 17.02 -38.52
C ARG A 248 1.97 17.97 -39.48
N ASP A 249 2.51 19.06 -38.93
CA ASP A 249 3.42 19.96 -39.64
C ASP A 249 4.75 20.06 -38.87
N ASN A 250 5.77 19.44 -39.45
CA ASN A 250 7.11 19.34 -38.89
C ASN A 250 7.99 20.55 -39.21
N GLU A 251 7.54 21.42 -40.10
CA GLU A 251 8.22 22.66 -40.49
C GLU A 251 7.50 23.91 -39.98
N ALA A 252 6.37 23.72 -39.28
CA ALA A 252 5.65 24.79 -38.61
C ALA A 252 6.56 25.57 -37.65
N ASN A 253 6.45 26.90 -37.67
CA ASN A 253 7.16 27.78 -36.73
C ASN A 253 6.49 27.83 -35.35
N GLU A 254 5.45 27.04 -35.12
CA GLU A 254 4.69 26.97 -33.87
C GLU A 254 4.41 25.50 -33.49
N THR A 255 4.44 25.19 -32.20
CA THR A 255 4.04 23.90 -31.64
C THR A 255 3.00 24.13 -30.56
N ILE A 256 1.90 23.37 -30.58
CA ILE A 256 0.86 23.41 -29.56
C ILE A 256 0.62 21.98 -29.03
N ALA A 257 0.65 21.81 -27.72
CA ALA A 257 0.36 20.53 -27.07
C ALA A 257 -0.39 20.70 -25.75
N PHE A 258 -1.22 19.71 -25.40
CA PHE A 258 -1.92 19.62 -24.13
C PHE A 258 -1.36 18.44 -23.35
N LEU A 259 -0.80 18.66 -22.15
CA LEU A 259 -0.01 17.65 -21.45
C LEU A 259 -0.45 17.49 -19.99
N PHE A 260 -0.58 16.24 -19.54
CA PHE A 260 -0.96 15.86 -18.17
C PHE A 260 -0.62 14.38 -17.92
N GLY A 261 -0.53 13.97 -16.67
CA GLY A 261 -0.55 12.56 -16.24
C GLY A 261 -1.77 12.27 -15.39
N ASP A 262 -2.03 10.98 -15.10
CA ASP A 262 -2.82 10.57 -13.94
C ASP A 262 -4.29 11.03 -14.02
N MET A 263 -4.87 11.03 -15.22
CA MET A 263 -6.23 11.53 -15.42
C MET A 263 -7.28 10.55 -14.90
N GLY A 264 -7.09 9.26 -15.17
CA GLY A 264 -8.10 8.26 -14.87
C GLY A 264 -9.41 8.43 -15.64
N THR A 265 -10.49 7.91 -15.07
CA THR A 265 -11.82 7.98 -15.71
C THR A 265 -12.92 8.21 -14.69
N TYR A 266 -13.95 8.91 -15.13
CA TYR A 266 -15.22 9.04 -14.41
C TYR A 266 -16.16 7.89 -14.74
N ILE A 267 -16.92 7.45 -13.75
CA ILE A 267 -17.95 6.42 -13.91
C ILE A 267 -19.23 6.91 -13.20
N PRO A 268 -20.39 6.93 -13.87
CA PRO A 268 -21.60 7.56 -13.34
C PRO A 268 -22.38 6.69 -12.34
N TYR A 269 -21.70 5.77 -11.65
CA TYR A 269 -22.29 4.84 -10.70
C TYR A 269 -21.23 4.33 -9.71
N ASN A 270 -21.67 3.87 -8.53
CA ASN A 270 -20.77 3.33 -7.51
C ASN A 270 -20.16 2.01 -7.98
N THR A 271 -18.91 1.74 -7.65
CA THR A 271 -18.21 0.52 -8.04
C THR A 271 -17.17 0.10 -6.98
N TYR A 272 -16.52 -1.05 -7.19
CA TYR A 272 -15.52 -1.63 -6.29
C TYR A 272 -14.21 -0.85 -6.27
N VAL A 273 -13.97 -0.05 -7.31
CA VAL A 273 -12.73 0.70 -7.53
C VAL A 273 -12.98 2.19 -7.50
N ARG A 274 -12.04 2.94 -6.94
CA ARG A 274 -12.05 4.40 -6.94
C ARG A 274 -11.90 4.95 -8.37
N THR A 275 -12.81 5.82 -8.77
CA THR A 275 -12.83 6.51 -10.08
C THR A 275 -12.60 8.00 -9.89
N GLN A 276 -12.21 8.70 -10.96
CA GLN A 276 -11.72 10.08 -10.91
C GLN A 276 -12.75 11.05 -11.51
N ASP A 277 -13.60 11.63 -10.67
CA ASP A 277 -14.69 12.51 -11.12
C ASP A 277 -14.17 13.74 -11.88
N GLU A 278 -13.04 14.28 -11.45
CA GLU A 278 -12.42 15.47 -12.01
C GLU A 278 -11.85 15.25 -13.42
N SER A 279 -11.65 13.98 -13.82
CA SER A 279 -11.22 13.61 -15.17
C SER A 279 -12.16 14.14 -16.26
N LEU A 280 -13.47 14.23 -15.99
CA LEU A 280 -14.44 14.85 -16.89
C LEU A 280 -14.15 16.33 -17.14
N SER A 281 -13.78 17.05 -16.08
CA SER A 281 -13.49 18.48 -16.17
C SER A 281 -12.22 18.73 -16.97
N THR A 282 -11.19 17.90 -16.78
CA THR A 282 -9.95 17.93 -17.58
C THR A 282 -10.25 17.77 -19.07
N VAL A 283 -11.02 16.74 -19.46
CA VAL A 283 -11.41 16.53 -20.87
C VAL A 283 -12.26 17.68 -21.41
N LYS A 284 -13.21 18.19 -20.62
CA LYS A 284 -14.07 19.32 -21.00
C LYS A 284 -13.25 20.57 -21.33
N TRP A 285 -12.28 20.93 -20.50
CA TRP A 285 -11.47 22.13 -20.71
C TRP A 285 -10.48 21.97 -21.86
N ILE A 286 -9.88 20.79 -22.02
CA ILE A 286 -9.05 20.48 -23.19
C ILE A 286 -9.87 20.59 -24.47
N LEU A 287 -11.11 20.08 -24.49
CA LEU A 287 -12.00 20.18 -25.65
C LEU A 287 -12.31 21.65 -26.01
N ARG A 288 -12.61 22.49 -25.01
CA ARG A 288 -12.79 23.95 -25.20
C ARG A 288 -11.57 24.56 -25.88
N ASP A 289 -10.38 24.25 -25.38
CA ASP A 289 -9.14 24.85 -25.87
C ASP A 289 -8.77 24.35 -27.27
N ILE A 290 -8.97 23.07 -27.56
CA ILE A 290 -8.77 22.50 -28.91
C ILE A 290 -9.71 23.17 -29.90
N GLN A 291 -10.99 23.36 -29.55
CA GLN A 291 -11.95 24.03 -30.42
C GLN A 291 -11.55 25.49 -30.73
N ALA A 292 -10.91 26.17 -29.78
CA ALA A 292 -10.40 27.52 -29.97
C ALA A 292 -9.18 27.62 -30.91
N LEU A 293 -8.49 26.51 -31.22
CA LEU A 293 -7.32 26.50 -32.10
C LEU A 293 -7.67 26.62 -33.59
N GLY A 294 -8.89 26.28 -33.99
CA GLY A 294 -9.27 26.24 -35.41
C GLY A 294 -8.49 25.18 -36.20
N ASP A 295 -7.78 25.61 -37.24
CA ASP A 295 -7.00 24.75 -38.14
C ASP A 295 -5.52 24.61 -37.75
N LYS A 296 -5.14 25.01 -36.52
CA LYS A 296 -3.76 24.83 -36.05
C LYS A 296 -3.49 23.38 -35.64
N PRO A 297 -2.36 22.77 -36.07
CA PRO A 297 -1.96 21.46 -35.58
C PRO A 297 -1.71 21.46 -34.07
N ALA A 298 -2.21 20.43 -33.39
CA ALA A 298 -1.95 20.19 -31.97
C ALA A 298 -2.02 18.69 -31.67
N PHE A 299 -1.51 18.29 -30.51
CA PHE A 299 -1.66 16.93 -29.99
C PHE A 299 -1.83 16.94 -28.47
N ILE A 300 -2.28 15.81 -27.93
CA ILE A 300 -2.44 15.57 -26.49
C ILE A 300 -1.36 14.58 -26.05
N SER A 301 -0.76 14.81 -24.88
CA SER A 301 0.22 13.94 -24.23
C SER A 301 -0.27 13.54 -22.84
N HIS A 302 -0.62 12.27 -22.67
CA HIS A 302 -1.06 11.68 -21.40
C HIS A 302 0.04 10.76 -20.83
N ILE A 303 0.83 11.26 -19.88
CA ILE A 303 2.10 10.64 -19.47
C ILE A 303 1.97 9.60 -18.34
N GLY A 304 1.17 8.56 -18.59
CA GLY A 304 1.02 7.40 -17.72
C GLY A 304 -0.12 7.54 -16.70
N ASP A 305 -0.48 6.40 -16.10
CA ASP A 305 -1.65 6.22 -15.24
C ASP A 305 -2.94 6.67 -15.95
N ILE A 306 -3.25 5.92 -17.00
CA ILE A 306 -4.16 6.33 -18.06
C ILE A 306 -5.61 6.26 -17.58
N SER A 307 -6.06 5.07 -17.21
CA SER A 307 -7.47 4.82 -16.87
C SER A 307 -7.68 4.42 -15.41
N TYR A 308 -6.61 4.01 -14.71
CA TYR A 308 -6.69 3.29 -13.43
C TYR A 308 -7.61 2.05 -13.47
N ALA A 309 -7.68 1.37 -14.61
CA ALA A 309 -8.47 0.13 -14.74
C ALA A 309 -8.03 -0.94 -13.73
N ARG A 310 -6.72 -1.09 -13.48
CA ARG A 310 -6.17 -1.97 -12.43
C ARG A 310 -6.78 -3.38 -12.47
N GLY A 311 -6.95 -3.93 -13.67
CA GLY A 311 -7.51 -5.26 -13.91
C GLY A 311 -9.03 -5.32 -14.09
N TYR A 312 -9.75 -4.21 -13.96
CA TYR A 312 -11.17 -4.12 -14.27
C TYR A 312 -11.37 -3.60 -15.69
N ALA A 313 -11.42 -4.52 -16.67
CA ALA A 313 -11.34 -4.21 -18.09
C ALA A 313 -12.42 -3.23 -18.59
N TRP A 314 -13.60 -3.21 -17.97
CA TRP A 314 -14.70 -2.31 -18.31
C TRP A 314 -14.41 -0.83 -18.00
N VAL A 315 -13.42 -0.54 -17.15
CA VAL A 315 -12.94 0.82 -16.87
C VAL A 315 -12.20 1.39 -18.09
N TRP A 316 -11.45 0.57 -18.84
CA TRP A 316 -10.86 0.99 -20.11
C TRP A 316 -11.93 1.45 -21.11
N ASP A 317 -13.08 0.78 -21.16
CA ASP A 317 -14.16 1.14 -22.08
C ASP A 317 -14.82 2.49 -21.72
N HIS A 318 -14.95 2.80 -20.42
CA HIS A 318 -15.36 4.13 -19.95
C HIS A 318 -14.33 5.20 -20.31
N PHE A 319 -13.04 4.94 -20.04
CA PHE A 319 -11.96 5.86 -20.35
C PHE A 319 -11.95 6.25 -21.83
N PHE A 320 -12.02 5.28 -22.74
CA PHE A 320 -12.01 5.56 -24.17
C PHE A 320 -13.27 6.30 -24.64
N ASN A 321 -14.45 5.99 -24.09
CA ASN A 321 -15.67 6.76 -24.35
C ASN A 321 -15.53 8.22 -23.86
N GLN A 322 -14.87 8.43 -22.72
CA GLN A 322 -14.64 9.75 -22.15
C GLN A 322 -13.69 10.59 -23.02
N ILE A 323 -12.61 10.00 -23.55
CA ILE A 323 -11.62 10.75 -24.35
C ILE A 323 -11.95 10.84 -25.84
N GLU A 324 -12.82 9.99 -26.39
CA GLU A 324 -13.15 9.98 -27.83
C GLU A 324 -13.48 11.39 -28.41
N PRO A 325 -14.23 12.28 -27.73
CA PRO A 325 -14.51 13.63 -28.24
C PRO A 325 -13.24 14.45 -28.57
N ILE A 326 -12.16 14.27 -27.81
CA ILE A 326 -10.87 14.92 -28.05
C ILE A 326 -9.94 14.04 -28.89
N ALA A 327 -9.91 12.73 -28.65
CA ALA A 327 -8.96 11.80 -29.24
C ALA A 327 -9.29 11.41 -30.69
N ALA A 328 -10.57 11.46 -31.09
CA ALA A 328 -10.96 11.21 -32.48
C ALA A 328 -10.61 12.38 -33.42
N ASN A 329 -10.32 13.57 -32.88
CA ASN A 329 -10.03 14.76 -33.67
C ASN A 329 -8.61 15.31 -33.47
N THR A 330 -7.95 14.90 -32.39
CA THR A 330 -6.60 15.33 -32.02
C THR A 330 -5.76 14.11 -31.64
N PRO A 331 -4.54 13.95 -32.19
CA PRO A 331 -3.64 12.85 -31.84
C PRO A 331 -3.39 12.76 -30.33
N TYR A 332 -3.58 11.57 -29.76
CA TYR A 332 -3.49 11.29 -28.33
C TYR A 332 -2.31 10.36 -28.05
N HIS A 333 -1.23 10.94 -27.54
CA HIS A 333 0.01 10.25 -27.21
C HIS A 333 0.06 9.85 -25.74
N VAL A 334 0.73 8.73 -25.44
CA VAL A 334 0.76 8.16 -24.09
C VAL A 334 2.17 7.74 -23.65
N CYS A 335 2.46 7.85 -22.35
CA CYS A 335 3.49 7.04 -21.67
C CYS A 335 2.81 5.89 -20.93
N ILE A 336 3.56 4.83 -20.63
CA ILE A 336 3.09 3.77 -19.73
C ILE A 336 3.44 4.12 -18.28
N GLY A 337 2.48 4.03 -17.37
CA GLY A 337 2.67 4.23 -15.92
C GLY A 337 2.63 2.93 -15.13
N ASN A 338 2.76 3.04 -13.81
CA ASN A 338 2.75 1.88 -12.91
C ASN A 338 1.39 1.20 -12.86
N HIS A 339 0.27 1.93 -13.01
CA HIS A 339 -1.06 1.32 -13.05
C HIS A 339 -1.38 0.60 -14.37
N GLU A 340 -0.55 0.78 -15.40
CA GLU A 340 -0.63 -0.04 -16.60
C GLU A 340 0.29 -1.26 -16.51
N TYR A 341 1.47 -1.14 -15.89
CA TYR A 341 2.55 -2.13 -16.02
C TYR A 341 2.84 -2.96 -14.77
N ASP A 342 2.93 -2.35 -13.58
CA ASP A 342 3.62 -2.96 -12.43
C ASP A 342 2.88 -4.19 -11.90
N TRP A 343 3.60 -5.32 -11.88
CA TRP A 343 3.16 -6.52 -11.18
C TRP A 343 4.35 -7.33 -10.62
N PRO A 344 4.28 -7.86 -9.38
CA PRO A 344 5.44 -8.50 -8.75
C PRO A 344 5.86 -9.79 -9.47
N LEU A 345 4.90 -10.56 -10.00
CA LEU A 345 5.15 -11.82 -10.68
C LEU A 345 5.41 -11.66 -12.18
N GLN A 346 5.41 -10.43 -12.71
CA GLN A 346 5.68 -10.18 -14.12
C GLN A 346 7.09 -10.67 -14.49
N PRO A 347 7.21 -11.60 -15.47
CA PRO A 347 8.51 -12.16 -15.84
C PRO A 347 9.42 -11.16 -16.57
N TRP A 348 8.85 -10.15 -17.22
CA TRP A 348 9.58 -9.17 -18.03
C TRP A 348 9.75 -7.80 -17.35
N LYS A 349 9.66 -7.73 -16.02
CA LYS A 349 10.02 -6.53 -15.26
C LYS A 349 11.54 -6.31 -15.23
N PRO A 350 12.03 -5.06 -15.09
CA PRO A 350 13.45 -4.80 -14.92
C PRO A 350 14.02 -5.50 -13.68
N TRP A 351 15.26 -5.97 -13.73
CA TRP A 351 15.89 -6.67 -12.61
C TRP A 351 15.93 -5.82 -11.33
N TRP A 352 16.15 -4.51 -11.46
CA TRP A 352 16.20 -3.54 -10.36
C TRP A 352 14.81 -3.22 -9.78
N ALA A 353 13.73 -3.60 -10.47
CA ALA A 353 12.36 -3.42 -10.00
C ALA A 353 11.92 -4.52 -9.01
N THR A 354 12.77 -5.52 -8.76
CA THR A 354 12.52 -6.59 -7.78
C THR A 354 12.35 -5.99 -6.38
N GLY A 355 11.18 -6.17 -5.77
CA GLY A 355 10.83 -5.59 -4.47
C GLY A 355 10.37 -4.12 -4.51
N ILE A 356 10.41 -3.47 -5.68
CA ILE A 356 9.84 -2.13 -5.90
C ILE A 356 8.39 -2.24 -6.39
N TYR A 357 8.14 -3.15 -7.34
CA TYR A 357 6.80 -3.31 -7.91
C TYR A 357 5.81 -3.85 -6.91
N GLY A 358 4.76 -3.06 -6.68
CA GLY A 358 3.54 -3.49 -6.02
C GLY A 358 2.59 -4.15 -7.00
N THR A 359 1.32 -4.15 -6.62
CA THR A 359 0.20 -4.73 -7.40
C THR A 359 -0.58 -3.65 -8.16
N ASP A 360 0.08 -2.54 -8.50
CA ASP A 360 -0.56 -1.33 -9.01
C ASP A 360 -1.31 -1.60 -10.32
N GLY A 361 -0.75 -2.44 -11.20
CA GLY A 361 -1.38 -2.81 -12.47
C GLY A 361 -2.57 -3.78 -12.35
N GLY A 362 -2.88 -4.31 -11.17
CA GLY A 362 -4.02 -5.21 -10.97
C GLY A 362 -4.02 -6.47 -11.86
N GLY A 363 -2.82 -6.96 -12.22
CA GLY A 363 -2.63 -8.12 -13.08
C GLY A 363 -2.63 -7.83 -14.59
N GLU A 364 -2.73 -6.56 -15.03
CA GLU A 364 -2.75 -6.20 -16.46
C GLU A 364 -1.39 -6.34 -17.16
N CYS A 365 -0.28 -6.07 -16.46
CA CYS A 365 1.10 -6.20 -16.97
C CYS A 365 1.36 -5.53 -18.33
N GLY A 366 0.73 -4.38 -18.57
CA GLY A 366 0.89 -3.56 -19.76
C GLY A 366 0.15 -4.08 -21.00
N ILE A 367 -0.61 -5.18 -20.91
CA ILE A 367 -1.25 -5.80 -22.08
C ILE A 367 -2.38 -4.93 -22.66
N PRO A 368 -3.39 -4.46 -21.89
CA PRO A 368 -4.45 -3.61 -22.43
C PRO A 368 -3.91 -2.33 -23.03
N TYR A 369 -2.98 -1.65 -22.34
CA TYR A 369 -2.28 -0.47 -22.83
C TYR A 369 -1.62 -0.72 -24.20
N SER A 370 -0.90 -1.84 -24.33
CA SER A 370 -0.14 -2.21 -25.53
C SER A 370 -1.01 -2.55 -26.73
N VAL A 371 -2.21 -3.07 -26.51
CA VAL A 371 -3.13 -3.43 -27.60
C VAL A 371 -4.02 -2.25 -27.98
N LYS A 372 -4.48 -1.45 -27.00
CA LYS A 372 -5.41 -0.34 -27.24
C LYS A 372 -4.71 0.89 -27.84
N PHE A 373 -3.42 1.11 -27.56
CA PHE A 373 -2.65 2.20 -28.15
C PHE A 373 -1.58 1.73 -29.15
N ARG A 374 -1.23 2.58 -30.10
CA ARG A 374 -0.10 2.37 -31.01
C ARG A 374 0.63 3.68 -31.27
N MET A 375 1.79 3.85 -30.66
CA MET A 375 2.62 5.05 -30.77
C MET A 375 3.64 4.93 -31.92
N PRO A 376 4.26 6.04 -32.36
CA PRO A 376 5.42 6.00 -33.25
C PRO A 376 6.53 5.12 -32.67
N GLY A 377 7.38 4.60 -33.54
CA GLY A 377 8.47 3.70 -33.18
C GLY A 377 8.02 2.24 -33.04
N ASN A 378 8.98 1.42 -32.64
CA ASN A 378 8.80 -0.03 -32.53
C ASN A 378 9.43 -0.58 -31.25
N SER A 379 9.34 0.17 -30.15
CA SER A 379 9.78 -0.31 -28.83
C SER A 379 8.81 -1.36 -28.30
N PHE A 380 9.36 -2.49 -27.88
CA PHE A 380 8.58 -3.57 -27.27
C PHE A 380 9.44 -4.42 -26.32
N VAL A 381 8.77 -5.14 -25.43
CA VAL A 381 9.33 -6.19 -24.58
C VAL A 381 8.47 -7.45 -24.77
N PRO A 382 9.07 -8.60 -25.12
CA PRO A 382 8.34 -9.85 -25.21
C PRO A 382 7.77 -10.28 -23.87
N THR A 383 6.52 -10.74 -23.87
CA THR A 383 5.81 -11.19 -22.66
C THR A 383 6.21 -12.62 -22.25
N GLY A 384 6.62 -13.46 -23.20
CA GLY A 384 7.03 -14.84 -22.89
C GLY A 384 5.93 -15.78 -22.40
N ASN A 385 4.67 -15.32 -22.29
CA ASN A 385 3.50 -16.12 -21.89
C ASN A 385 2.46 -16.31 -23.03
N GLY A 386 2.82 -15.94 -24.26
CA GLY A 386 1.94 -16.00 -25.43
C GLY A 386 1.02 -14.79 -25.61
N ALA A 387 1.05 -13.82 -24.69
CA ALA A 387 0.35 -12.54 -24.86
C ALA A 387 1.04 -11.66 -25.93
N PRO A 388 0.33 -10.69 -26.55
CA PRO A 388 0.95 -9.69 -27.41
C PRO A 388 2.09 -8.95 -26.70
N ASP A 389 3.19 -8.68 -27.41
CA ASP A 389 4.33 -7.94 -26.85
C ASP A 389 3.90 -6.61 -26.23
N THR A 390 4.43 -6.31 -25.05
CA THR A 390 4.21 -5.01 -24.41
C THR A 390 4.95 -3.95 -25.22
N ARG A 391 4.26 -2.93 -25.72
CA ARG A 391 4.78 -1.94 -26.69
C ARG A 391 4.51 -0.51 -26.25
N ASN A 392 4.90 0.44 -27.10
CA ASN A 392 4.77 1.89 -26.85
C ASN A 392 5.59 2.35 -25.63
N LEU A 393 6.74 1.70 -25.41
CA LEU A 393 7.53 1.89 -24.19
C LEU A 393 8.34 3.18 -24.23
N TYR A 394 8.98 3.45 -25.36
CA TYR A 394 9.76 4.67 -25.60
C TYR A 394 9.78 4.98 -27.09
N TYR A 395 9.69 6.27 -27.41
CA TYR A 395 9.62 6.77 -28.78
C TYR A 395 9.85 8.27 -28.81
N SER A 396 10.05 8.83 -30.00
CA SER A 396 10.25 10.27 -30.19
C SER A 396 9.61 10.75 -31.48
N PHE A 397 9.32 12.04 -31.54
CA PHE A 397 8.89 12.69 -32.77
C PHE A 397 9.09 14.21 -32.71
N ASP A 398 9.23 14.83 -33.88
CA ASP A 398 9.14 16.28 -34.01
C ASP A 398 7.68 16.71 -34.19
N SER A 399 7.34 17.88 -33.64
CA SER A 399 6.12 18.60 -33.96
C SER A 399 6.44 20.09 -33.96
N GLY A 400 6.40 20.75 -35.12
CA GLY A 400 6.86 22.12 -35.29
C GLY A 400 8.29 22.34 -34.81
N VAL A 401 8.47 23.21 -33.81
CA VAL A 401 9.76 23.66 -33.26
C VAL A 401 10.23 22.87 -32.02
N VAL A 402 9.53 21.79 -31.66
CA VAL A 402 9.85 20.97 -30.47
C VAL A 402 10.08 19.53 -30.87
N HIS A 403 11.15 18.94 -30.33
CA HIS A 403 11.39 17.51 -30.38
C HIS A 403 10.89 16.88 -29.06
N PHE A 404 9.99 15.91 -29.14
CA PHE A 404 9.42 15.21 -27.99
C PHE A 404 10.04 13.82 -27.85
N VAL A 405 10.43 13.48 -26.63
CA VAL A 405 10.99 12.17 -26.26
C VAL A 405 10.15 11.57 -25.15
N TYR A 406 9.66 10.35 -25.36
CA TYR A 406 8.86 9.58 -24.43
C TYR A 406 9.67 8.41 -23.90
N MET A 407 9.63 8.20 -22.58
CA MET A 407 10.22 7.05 -21.93
C MET A 407 9.20 6.31 -21.06
N SER A 408 9.45 5.03 -20.84
CA SER A 408 8.78 4.19 -19.87
C SER A 408 9.65 4.14 -18.62
N THR A 409 9.12 4.70 -17.53
CA THR A 409 9.71 4.55 -16.21
C THR A 409 9.56 3.13 -15.67
N GLU A 410 8.68 2.32 -16.24
CA GLU A 410 8.42 0.95 -15.78
C GLU A 410 9.24 -0.11 -16.55
N THR A 411 10.10 0.30 -17.46
CA THR A 411 10.98 -0.64 -18.18
C THR A 411 12.43 -0.25 -18.00
N ASN A 412 13.33 -1.16 -18.37
CA ASN A 412 14.74 -0.98 -18.05
C ASN A 412 15.31 0.23 -18.79
N PHE A 413 15.72 1.27 -18.05
CA PHE A 413 16.29 2.52 -18.59
C PHE A 413 17.73 2.79 -18.12
N VAL A 414 18.36 1.83 -17.43
CA VAL A 414 19.74 2.00 -16.95
C VAL A 414 20.73 1.99 -18.11
N GLN A 415 21.94 2.51 -17.88
CA GLN A 415 22.98 2.57 -18.90
C GLN A 415 23.22 1.19 -19.56
N GLY A 416 23.22 1.17 -20.89
CA GLY A 416 23.41 -0.05 -21.69
C GLY A 416 22.11 -0.77 -22.07
N SER A 417 20.97 -0.42 -21.47
CA SER A 417 19.65 -0.93 -21.90
C SER A 417 19.23 -0.38 -23.28
N ASP A 418 18.30 -1.07 -23.94
CA ASP A 418 17.76 -0.65 -25.24
C ASP A 418 17.11 0.74 -25.17
N GLN A 419 16.36 1.01 -24.10
CA GLN A 419 15.74 2.30 -23.87
C GLN A 419 16.77 3.42 -23.66
N TYR A 420 17.80 3.17 -22.84
CA TYR A 420 18.88 4.15 -22.63
C TYR A 420 19.61 4.47 -23.94
N ASN A 421 19.94 3.43 -24.71
CA ASN A 421 20.64 3.57 -25.97
C ASN A 421 19.79 4.31 -27.01
N PHE A 422 18.48 4.05 -27.03
CA PHE A 422 17.52 4.80 -27.82
C PHE A 422 17.53 6.29 -27.44
N ILE A 423 17.30 6.61 -26.16
CA ILE A 423 17.25 8.00 -25.67
C ILE A 423 18.53 8.74 -26.02
N LYS A 424 19.69 8.12 -25.77
CA LYS A 424 20.99 8.73 -26.10
C LYS A 424 21.12 9.00 -27.61
N ALA A 425 20.86 8.00 -28.45
CA ALA A 425 21.02 8.12 -29.90
C ALA A 425 20.01 9.09 -30.53
N ASP A 426 18.83 9.21 -29.95
CA ASP A 426 17.78 10.14 -30.36
C ASP A 426 18.18 11.59 -30.02
N LEU A 427 18.55 11.85 -28.76
CA LEU A 427 19.03 13.16 -28.31
C LEU A 427 20.27 13.65 -29.08
N GLU A 428 21.19 12.75 -29.45
CA GLU A 428 22.36 13.05 -30.28
C GLU A 428 22.01 13.55 -31.69
N LYS A 429 20.88 13.12 -32.24
CA LYS A 429 20.47 13.42 -33.63
C LYS A 429 19.64 14.69 -33.76
N VAL A 430 19.17 15.26 -32.64
CA VAL A 430 18.27 16.42 -32.67
C VAL A 430 18.93 17.62 -33.35
N ASN A 431 18.35 18.07 -34.46
CA ASN A 431 18.78 19.29 -35.12
C ASN A 431 18.19 20.52 -34.41
N ARG A 432 18.96 21.10 -33.49
CA ARG A 432 18.56 22.26 -32.67
C ARG A 432 18.30 23.54 -33.47
N SER A 433 18.69 23.60 -34.75
CA SER A 433 18.31 24.72 -35.63
C SER A 433 16.89 24.61 -36.16
N ARG A 434 16.32 23.40 -36.19
CA ARG A 434 14.94 23.13 -36.58
C ARG A 434 14.03 23.03 -35.35
N THR A 435 14.44 22.23 -34.37
CA THR A 435 13.75 22.03 -33.09
C THR A 435 14.62 22.55 -31.94
N PRO A 436 14.62 23.87 -31.66
CA PRO A 436 15.45 24.44 -30.59
C PRO A 436 15.15 23.87 -29.20
N PHE A 437 13.93 23.38 -28.99
CA PHE A 437 13.46 22.83 -27.72
C PHE A 437 13.36 21.31 -27.75
N ILE A 438 13.73 20.68 -26.64
CA ILE A 438 13.54 19.25 -26.41
C ILE A 438 12.69 19.08 -25.15
N VAL A 439 11.57 18.36 -25.28
CA VAL A 439 10.68 18.01 -24.17
C VAL A 439 10.78 16.52 -23.93
N PHE A 440 11.32 16.15 -22.77
CA PHE A 440 11.48 14.78 -22.31
C PHE A 440 10.33 14.42 -21.35
N GLN A 441 9.75 13.23 -21.48
CA GLN A 441 8.54 12.84 -20.76
C GLN A 441 8.65 11.42 -20.23
N GLY A 442 8.28 11.22 -18.97
CA GLY A 442 8.17 9.91 -18.31
C GLY A 442 7.06 9.96 -17.25
N HIS A 443 6.69 8.80 -16.69
CA HIS A 443 5.62 8.77 -15.71
C HIS A 443 6.14 9.07 -14.29
N ARG A 444 6.92 8.18 -13.68
CA ARG A 444 7.46 8.39 -12.32
C ARG A 444 8.48 9.54 -12.29
N PRO A 445 8.39 10.52 -11.36
CA PRO A 445 9.19 11.73 -11.40
C PRO A 445 10.63 11.54 -10.93
N MET A 446 11.59 12.01 -11.73
CA MET A 446 12.99 12.11 -11.33
C MET A 446 13.19 13.05 -10.13
N TYR A 447 12.47 14.18 -10.14
CA TYR A 447 12.46 15.16 -9.05
C TYR A 447 11.03 15.39 -8.58
N THR A 448 10.81 15.25 -7.28
CA THR A 448 9.53 15.53 -6.62
C THR A 448 9.81 15.90 -5.17
N SER A 449 8.86 16.61 -4.56
CA SER A 449 8.81 16.82 -3.11
C SER A 449 8.01 15.78 -2.36
N SER A 450 7.40 14.82 -3.07
CA SER A 450 6.79 13.64 -2.47
C SER A 450 7.86 12.78 -1.78
N ASN A 451 7.58 12.36 -0.54
CA ASN A 451 8.44 11.50 0.25
C ASN A 451 8.05 10.02 0.15
N GLU A 452 7.35 9.60 -0.92
CA GLU A 452 7.03 8.20 -1.15
C GLU A 452 8.31 7.36 -1.16
N ALA A 453 8.37 6.39 -0.24
CA ALA A 453 9.56 5.61 0.04
C ALA A 453 9.78 4.55 -1.05
N ARG A 454 8.70 3.99 -1.60
CA ARG A 454 8.76 3.01 -2.70
C ARG A 454 9.43 3.60 -3.94
N ASP A 455 9.21 4.87 -4.22
CA ASP A 455 9.76 5.56 -5.39
C ASP A 455 11.22 5.98 -5.21
N PHE A 456 11.75 5.97 -3.97
CA PHE A 456 13.10 6.46 -3.71
C PHE A 456 14.15 5.71 -4.54
N ALA A 457 14.10 4.38 -4.55
CA ALA A 457 15.03 3.55 -5.31
C ALA A 457 14.93 3.82 -6.82
N HIS A 458 13.71 4.02 -7.32
CA HIS A 458 13.43 4.35 -8.72
C HIS A 458 14.06 5.70 -9.12
N ARG A 459 13.86 6.73 -8.28
CA ARG A 459 14.47 8.06 -8.47
C ARG A 459 15.99 8.00 -8.50
N GLN A 460 16.61 7.22 -7.61
CA GLN A 460 18.07 7.06 -7.62
C GLN A 460 18.57 6.47 -8.94
N GLN A 461 17.88 5.47 -9.50
CA GLN A 461 18.24 4.91 -10.81
C GLN A 461 18.14 5.96 -11.92
N MET A 462 17.10 6.78 -11.94
CA MET A 462 16.94 7.85 -12.95
C MET A 462 18.02 8.93 -12.82
N LEU A 463 18.35 9.37 -11.60
CA LEU A 463 19.39 10.37 -11.36
C LEU A 463 20.77 9.86 -11.77
N GLN A 464 21.08 8.61 -11.48
CA GLN A 464 22.37 8.02 -11.82
C GLN A 464 22.53 7.82 -13.33
N ASN A 465 21.48 7.40 -14.02
CA ASN A 465 21.58 6.97 -15.42
C ASN A 465 21.12 8.07 -16.40
N LEU A 466 19.97 8.69 -16.18
CA LEU A 466 19.32 9.54 -17.17
C LEU A 466 19.67 11.02 -17.02
N GLU A 467 19.77 11.55 -15.79
CA GLU A 467 20.10 12.97 -15.58
C GLU A 467 21.36 13.42 -16.35
N PRO A 468 22.49 12.66 -16.34
CA PRO A 468 23.68 13.05 -17.10
C PRO A 468 23.41 13.21 -18.60
N LEU A 469 22.55 12.36 -19.19
CA LEU A 469 22.16 12.50 -20.60
C LEU A 469 21.34 13.76 -20.81
N LEU A 470 20.32 14.00 -19.99
CA LEU A 470 19.42 15.16 -20.15
C LEU A 470 20.21 16.48 -20.06
N VAL A 471 21.17 16.56 -19.14
CA VAL A 471 22.07 17.71 -18.98
C VAL A 471 23.02 17.84 -20.17
N THR A 472 23.68 16.75 -20.59
CA THR A 472 24.64 16.76 -21.72
C THR A 472 24.00 17.24 -23.02
N TYR A 473 22.80 16.72 -23.35
CA TYR A 473 22.10 17.07 -24.59
C TYR A 473 21.17 18.27 -24.45
N LYS A 474 21.27 19.01 -23.34
CA LYS A 474 20.56 20.28 -23.15
C LYS A 474 19.05 20.16 -23.33
N VAL A 475 18.46 19.14 -22.69
CA VAL A 475 17.00 18.97 -22.65
C VAL A 475 16.38 20.21 -22.02
N THR A 476 15.30 20.71 -22.61
CA THR A 476 14.68 21.98 -22.21
C THR A 476 13.74 21.76 -21.02
N LEU A 477 12.83 20.79 -21.15
CA LEU A 477 11.82 20.44 -20.17
C LEU A 477 11.83 18.94 -19.94
N ALA A 478 11.66 18.54 -18.68
CA ALA A 478 11.40 17.16 -18.28
C ALA A 478 10.07 17.11 -17.51
N LEU A 479 9.07 16.44 -18.08
CA LEU A 479 7.72 16.36 -17.53
C LEU A 479 7.46 14.97 -16.96
N TRP A 480 6.79 14.95 -15.80
CA TRP A 480 6.55 13.74 -15.01
C TRP A 480 5.10 13.68 -14.52
N GLY A 481 4.50 12.50 -14.42
CA GLY A 481 3.21 12.24 -13.79
C GLY A 481 3.37 11.72 -12.35
N HIS A 482 2.59 10.68 -12.01
CA HIS A 482 2.65 9.80 -10.83
C HIS A 482 2.34 10.44 -9.47
N VAL A 483 2.86 11.65 -9.26
CA VAL A 483 2.57 12.43 -8.06
C VAL A 483 1.44 13.38 -8.42
N HIS A 484 0.26 13.16 -7.84
CA HIS A 484 -0.98 13.70 -8.38
C HIS A 484 -1.22 15.19 -8.08
N ARG A 485 -0.36 16.07 -8.60
CA ARG A 485 -0.39 17.53 -8.42
C ARG A 485 0.45 18.20 -9.49
N TYR A 486 0.37 19.52 -9.51
CA TYR A 486 1.31 20.36 -10.25
C TYR A 486 2.47 20.81 -9.35
N GLU A 487 3.71 20.53 -9.74
CA GLU A 487 4.91 21.07 -9.08
C GLU A 487 5.96 21.46 -10.12
N ARG A 488 6.35 22.73 -10.15
CA ARG A 488 7.40 23.24 -11.02
C ARG A 488 8.68 23.45 -10.24
N PHE A 489 9.78 22.87 -10.70
CA PHE A 489 11.12 23.08 -10.14
C PHE A 489 11.88 24.16 -10.90
N CYS A 490 12.91 24.71 -10.25
CA CYS A 490 13.98 25.41 -10.95
C CYS A 490 14.69 24.43 -11.92
N PRO A 491 15.50 24.91 -12.88
CA PRO A 491 16.46 24.08 -13.61
C PRO A 491 17.32 23.24 -12.66
N MET A 492 17.14 21.90 -12.71
CA MET A 492 17.72 20.97 -11.72
C MET A 492 18.94 20.25 -12.27
N LYS A 493 19.99 20.16 -11.44
CA LYS A 493 21.11 19.25 -11.64
C LYS A 493 21.60 18.73 -10.30
N ASN A 494 21.62 17.42 -10.10
CA ASN A 494 22.05 16.77 -8.86
C ASN A 494 21.42 17.41 -7.60
N PHE A 495 20.09 17.55 -7.60
CA PHE A 495 19.28 18.21 -6.55
C PHE A 495 19.59 19.71 -6.30
N GLN A 496 20.35 20.37 -7.16
CA GLN A 496 20.66 21.79 -7.05
C GLN A 496 20.02 22.61 -8.18
N CYS A 497 19.57 23.82 -7.85
CA CYS A 497 19.14 24.79 -8.83
C CYS A 497 20.35 25.39 -9.56
N VAL A 498 20.32 25.36 -10.89
CA VAL A 498 21.34 26.03 -11.72
C VAL A 498 20.96 27.50 -12.00
N ASN A 499 19.66 27.79 -12.09
CA ASN A 499 19.10 29.13 -12.26
C ASN A 499 17.76 29.20 -11.54
N MET A 500 17.41 30.35 -10.97
CA MET A 500 16.18 30.57 -10.19
C MET A 500 15.18 31.54 -10.87
N SER A 501 15.52 32.09 -12.04
CA SER A 501 14.64 32.97 -12.81
C SER A 501 13.41 32.21 -13.34
N SER A 502 12.27 32.89 -13.43
CA SER A 502 11.05 32.39 -14.11
C SER A 502 11.14 32.47 -15.64
N SER A 503 12.17 33.12 -16.17
CA SER A 503 12.44 33.30 -17.60
C SER A 503 13.93 33.29 -17.89
N PHE A 504 14.40 32.47 -18.84
CA PHE A 504 15.83 32.36 -19.16
C PHE A 504 16.09 31.81 -20.56
N VAL A 505 17.29 32.09 -21.07
CA VAL A 505 17.89 31.42 -22.24
C VAL A 505 18.72 30.26 -21.70
N TYR A 506 18.37 29.02 -22.07
CA TYR A 506 18.94 27.74 -21.60
C TYR A 506 19.77 27.81 -20.29
N PRO A 507 19.23 27.34 -19.15
CA PRO A 507 19.79 27.63 -17.82
C PRO A 507 20.94 26.69 -17.40
N GLY A 508 21.41 25.80 -18.29
CA GLY A 508 22.47 24.83 -17.98
C GLY A 508 21.97 23.42 -17.62
N ALA A 509 20.69 23.26 -17.31
CA ALA A 509 20.04 21.98 -17.01
C ALA A 509 18.53 22.01 -17.34
N PRO A 510 17.83 20.86 -17.42
CA PRO A 510 16.40 20.84 -17.72
C PRO A 510 15.56 21.46 -16.60
N VAL A 511 14.45 22.10 -16.98
CA VAL A 511 13.38 22.44 -16.02
C VAL A 511 12.53 21.20 -15.79
N HIS A 512 12.34 20.80 -14.54
CA HIS A 512 11.50 19.66 -14.20
C HIS A 512 10.11 20.12 -13.74
N LEU A 513 9.07 19.45 -14.22
CA LEU A 513 7.71 19.63 -13.75
C LEU A 513 7.04 18.29 -13.48
N VAL A 514 6.36 18.20 -12.35
CA VAL A 514 5.34 17.19 -12.09
C VAL A 514 4.01 17.76 -12.58
N ILE A 515 3.34 17.04 -13.47
CA ILE A 515 2.08 17.39 -14.12
C ILE A 515 1.03 16.27 -13.94
N GLY A 516 1.05 15.57 -12.80
CA GLY A 516 0.16 14.45 -12.48
C GLY A 516 -1.23 14.86 -11.97
N MET A 517 -1.66 16.09 -12.21
CA MET A 517 -2.93 16.62 -11.70
C MET A 517 -4.14 16.35 -12.61
N GLY A 518 -4.09 15.34 -13.47
CA GLY A 518 -5.12 15.10 -14.49
C GLY A 518 -6.49 14.72 -13.92
N GLY A 519 -6.55 14.07 -12.76
CA GLY A 519 -7.81 13.69 -12.12
C GLY A 519 -7.69 12.76 -10.91
N GLN A 520 -6.59 12.04 -10.72
CA GLN A 520 -6.41 11.19 -9.54
C GLN A 520 -6.25 12.00 -8.25
N ASP A 521 -7.14 11.78 -7.30
CA ASP A 521 -7.33 12.62 -6.12
C ASP A 521 -6.60 12.12 -4.86
N TYR A 522 -6.09 10.89 -4.89
CA TYR A 522 -5.20 10.38 -3.85
C TYR A 522 -3.82 11.04 -3.94
N GLN A 523 -3.44 11.91 -3.00
CA GLN A 523 -2.09 12.50 -2.97
C GLN A 523 -1.22 11.89 -1.86
N PRO A 524 0.06 11.54 -2.12
CA PRO A 524 0.97 11.12 -1.07
C PRO A 524 1.20 12.22 -0.04
N PHE A 525 1.24 11.82 1.25
CA PHE A 525 1.34 12.72 2.40
C PHE A 525 2.60 13.59 2.37
N TRP A 526 2.44 14.87 2.63
CA TRP A 526 3.53 15.78 3.01
C TRP A 526 3.85 15.56 4.48
N GLN A 527 5.13 15.54 4.89
CA GLN A 527 5.45 15.73 6.31
C GLN A 527 5.07 17.17 6.71
N PRO A 528 4.06 17.39 7.58
CA PRO A 528 3.75 18.73 8.07
C PRO A 528 4.89 19.24 8.94
N ARG A 529 5.04 20.56 9.05
CA ARG A 529 5.94 21.11 10.08
C ARG A 529 5.30 20.93 11.44
N LYS A 530 6.11 20.62 12.45
CA LYS A 530 5.63 20.39 13.83
C LYS A 530 4.77 21.54 14.37
N ASP A 531 5.04 22.77 13.95
CA ASP A 531 4.38 23.99 14.39
C ASP A 531 3.13 24.37 13.58
N HIS A 532 2.92 23.77 12.40
CA HIS A 532 1.74 24.03 11.55
C HIS A 532 1.30 22.72 10.87
N PRO A 533 0.63 21.82 11.62
CA PRO A 533 0.29 20.47 11.15
C PRO A 533 -0.79 20.45 10.05
N ASP A 534 -1.56 21.53 9.92
CA ASP A 534 -2.75 21.59 9.06
C ASP A 534 -2.55 22.48 7.81
N VAL A 535 -1.31 22.89 7.52
CA VAL A 535 -1.00 23.72 6.32
C VAL A 535 -0.07 22.99 5.36
N PRO A 536 -0.21 23.18 4.04
CA PRO A 536 0.79 22.70 3.08
C PRO A 536 2.15 23.33 3.39
N VAL A 537 3.21 22.54 3.28
CA VAL A 537 4.58 22.87 3.73
C VAL A 537 5.00 24.27 3.29
N TYR A 538 5.11 25.18 4.27
CA TYR A 538 5.64 26.53 4.11
C TYR A 538 6.85 26.78 5.03
N PRO A 539 7.97 27.29 4.51
CA PRO A 539 8.29 27.41 3.09
C PRO A 539 8.43 26.10 2.35
N GLN A 540 7.84 26.12 1.16
CA GLN A 540 8.23 25.39 -0.03
C GLN A 540 9.77 25.39 -0.17
N PRO A 541 10.43 24.22 -0.34
CA PRO A 541 11.86 24.17 -0.60
C PRO A 541 12.20 25.08 -1.76
N GLU A 542 13.28 25.85 -1.66
CA GLU A 542 13.68 26.85 -2.67
C GLU A 542 13.71 26.28 -4.09
N ARG A 543 14.11 25.01 -4.25
CA ARG A 543 14.12 24.32 -5.55
C ARG A 543 12.76 24.04 -6.18
N SER A 544 11.71 23.96 -5.38
CA SER A 544 10.33 23.93 -5.87
C SER A 544 9.92 25.39 -6.05
N MET A 545 9.62 25.81 -7.27
CA MET A 545 9.31 27.20 -7.62
C MET A 545 7.81 27.49 -7.55
N TYR A 546 6.96 26.52 -7.87
CA TYR A 546 5.50 26.65 -7.74
C TYR A 546 4.86 25.29 -7.44
N ARG A 547 3.75 25.30 -6.69
CA ARG A 547 2.91 24.12 -6.46
C ARG A 547 1.44 24.48 -6.59
N GLY A 548 0.70 23.63 -7.30
CA GLY A 548 -0.76 23.67 -7.38
C GLY A 548 -1.34 22.36 -6.87
N GLY A 549 -2.24 22.43 -5.89
CA GLY A 549 -2.99 21.27 -5.38
C GLY A 549 -4.25 20.95 -6.18
N GLU A 550 -4.63 21.84 -7.10
CA GLU A 550 -5.82 21.74 -7.93
C GLU A 550 -5.62 20.75 -9.11
N PHE A 551 -6.71 20.18 -9.60
CA PHE A 551 -6.70 19.38 -10.83
C PHE A 551 -6.62 20.27 -12.06
N GLY A 552 -6.11 19.72 -13.16
CA GLY A 552 -6.02 20.46 -14.40
C GLY A 552 -5.14 19.79 -15.46
N TYR A 553 -4.66 20.60 -16.39
CA TYR A 553 -3.75 20.18 -17.45
C TYR A 553 -2.76 21.30 -17.74
N THR A 554 -1.71 20.97 -18.50
CA THR A 554 -0.80 21.98 -19.02
C THR A 554 -1.00 22.21 -20.52
N LYS A 555 -0.77 23.44 -20.97
CA LYS A 555 -0.74 23.80 -22.38
C LYS A 555 0.64 24.34 -22.73
N LEU A 556 1.28 23.70 -23.68
CA LEU A 556 2.56 24.12 -24.26
C LEU A 556 2.30 24.86 -25.56
N VAL A 557 2.89 26.05 -25.69
CA VAL A 557 2.97 26.81 -26.94
C VAL A 557 4.42 27.20 -27.16
N ALA A 558 5.02 26.76 -28.26
CA ALA A 558 6.40 27.08 -28.60
C ALA A 558 6.52 27.69 -30.00
N THR A 559 7.43 28.63 -30.16
CA THR A 559 7.89 29.22 -31.44
C THR A 559 9.39 29.01 -31.59
N LYS A 560 10.05 29.48 -32.66
CA LYS A 560 11.53 29.40 -32.73
C LYS A 560 12.25 30.22 -31.65
N GLU A 561 11.57 31.19 -31.06
CA GLU A 561 12.14 32.14 -30.10
C GLU A 561 11.90 31.72 -28.65
N LYS A 562 10.72 31.18 -28.34
CA LYS A 562 10.31 30.87 -26.97
C LYS A 562 9.38 29.68 -26.87
N LEU A 563 9.48 28.97 -25.76
CA LEU A 563 8.54 27.95 -25.31
C LEU A 563 7.86 28.45 -24.04
N THR A 564 6.53 28.43 -24.04
CA THR A 564 5.69 28.75 -22.89
C THR A 564 4.91 27.51 -22.47
N LEU A 565 5.00 27.12 -21.20
CA LEU A 565 4.17 26.08 -20.60
C LEU A 565 3.27 26.73 -19.54
N THR A 566 1.96 26.55 -19.67
CA THR A 566 0.94 27.11 -18.77
C THR A 566 0.19 26.00 -18.05
N TYR A 567 -0.04 26.15 -16.76
CA TYR A 567 -0.88 25.27 -15.95
C TYR A 567 -2.29 25.85 -15.86
N ILE A 568 -3.30 25.08 -16.28
CA ILE A 568 -4.71 25.49 -16.33
C ILE A 568 -5.52 24.64 -15.34
N GLY A 569 -6.25 25.29 -14.44
CA GLY A 569 -6.98 24.64 -13.35
C GLY A 569 -8.41 24.27 -13.73
N ASN A 570 -8.90 23.13 -13.24
CA ASN A 570 -10.24 22.62 -13.57
C ASN A 570 -11.38 23.42 -12.94
N HIS A 571 -11.16 24.08 -11.81
CA HIS A 571 -12.22 24.78 -11.08
C HIS A 571 -12.69 26.06 -11.81
N ASP A 572 -11.81 26.73 -12.57
CA ASP A 572 -12.12 27.98 -13.27
C ASP A 572 -11.73 27.99 -14.77
N GLY A 573 -10.97 26.99 -15.23
CA GLY A 573 -10.46 26.90 -16.58
C GLY A 573 -9.47 28.02 -16.94
N GLN A 574 -8.83 28.65 -15.95
CA GLN A 574 -7.85 29.75 -16.09
C GLN A 574 -6.42 29.29 -15.83
N VAL A 575 -5.44 30.15 -16.17
CA VAL A 575 -4.02 29.90 -15.95
C VAL A 575 -3.63 30.21 -14.49
N HIS A 576 -2.98 29.26 -13.82
CA HIS A 576 -2.54 29.36 -12.42
C HIS A 576 -1.02 29.46 -12.25
N ASP A 577 -0.25 28.91 -13.19
CA ASP A 577 1.21 29.04 -13.25
C ASP A 577 1.71 29.04 -14.70
N MET A 578 2.88 29.63 -14.92
CA MET A 578 3.51 29.71 -16.23
C MET A 578 5.04 29.69 -16.12
N VAL A 579 5.69 29.06 -17.10
CA VAL A 579 7.14 29.17 -17.31
C VAL A 579 7.45 29.46 -18.76
N GLU A 580 8.36 30.41 -19.00
CA GLU A 580 8.86 30.79 -20.33
C GLU A 580 10.34 30.46 -20.47
N ILE A 581 10.70 29.81 -21.57
CA ILE A 581 12.07 29.39 -21.87
C ILE A 581 12.43 29.88 -23.28
N PHE A 582 13.45 30.73 -23.37
CA PHE A 582 13.89 31.31 -24.64
C PHE A 582 14.93 30.41 -25.33
N SER A 583 14.90 30.37 -26.66
CA SER A 583 15.86 29.61 -27.43
C SER A 583 17.25 30.25 -27.38
N GLY A 584 18.29 29.43 -27.45
CA GLY A 584 19.68 29.92 -27.52
C GLY A 584 20.02 30.68 -28.80
N GLN A 585 19.06 30.81 -29.73
CA GLN A 585 19.20 31.53 -31.00
C GLN A 585 18.74 32.99 -30.94
N VAL A 586 18.12 33.42 -29.83
CA VAL A 586 17.80 34.83 -29.59
C VAL A 586 19.13 35.59 -29.42
N SER A 587 19.54 36.31 -30.47
CA SER A 587 20.76 37.12 -30.46
C SER A 587 20.73 38.18 -29.35
N ASN A 588 21.89 38.48 -28.76
CA ASN A 588 22.25 39.52 -27.77
C ASN A 588 21.86 40.97 -28.13
N ASN A 589 20.80 41.22 -28.89
CA ASN A 589 20.54 42.52 -29.52
C ASN A 589 19.24 43.20 -29.16
N ASN A 590 18.51 42.79 -28.11
CA ASN A 590 17.56 43.68 -27.44
C ASN A 590 17.45 43.29 -25.97
N GLY A 591 17.68 44.26 -25.08
CA GLY A 591 17.51 44.09 -23.65
C GLY A 591 16.14 43.53 -23.34
N VAL A 592 16.11 42.51 -22.47
CA VAL A 592 14.87 42.04 -21.84
C VAL A 592 14.19 43.27 -21.22
N PRO A 593 12.98 43.65 -21.64
CA PRO A 593 12.27 44.76 -21.00
C PRO A 593 11.91 44.34 -19.58
N GLU A 594 12.35 45.11 -18.59
CA GLU A 594 11.79 45.06 -17.23
C GLU A 594 10.29 45.30 -17.32
N VAL A 595 9.48 44.31 -16.95
CA VAL A 595 8.04 44.46 -16.75
C VAL A 595 7.74 44.25 -15.27
N ILE A 596 7.66 45.39 -14.59
CA ILE A 596 6.72 45.81 -13.53
C ILE A 596 6.14 44.67 -12.67
N ASP A 597 6.76 44.49 -11.51
CA ASP A 597 6.16 43.89 -10.32
C ASP A 597 5.14 44.87 -9.72
N ASP A 598 3.85 44.52 -9.81
CA ASP A 598 2.78 45.13 -9.04
C ASP A 598 1.96 44.00 -8.41
N THR A 599 2.33 43.56 -7.21
CA THR A 599 1.39 43.50 -6.07
C THR A 599 2.10 43.23 -4.75
N LYS A 600 2.22 44.32 -3.98
CA LYS A 600 2.59 44.46 -2.57
C LYS A 600 2.31 43.25 -1.67
N LEU A 601 3.32 42.85 -0.90
CA LEU A 601 3.15 42.62 0.53
C LEU A 601 4.42 43.02 1.30
N SER A 602 4.16 43.64 2.44
CA SER A 602 5.02 44.57 3.19
C SER A 602 6.21 43.92 3.91
N THR A 603 7.39 44.49 3.64
CA THR A 603 8.48 44.87 4.55
C THR A 603 8.51 44.30 5.97
N GLY A 604 9.65 43.70 6.33
CA GLY A 604 10.04 43.39 7.70
C GLY A 604 11.52 43.02 7.89
N MET A 605 12.41 43.93 7.46
CA MET A 605 13.81 44.14 7.93
C MET A 605 14.81 42.97 8.06
N SER A 606 15.76 43.00 7.12
CA SER A 606 17.23 42.81 7.24
C SER A 606 17.83 43.16 8.63
N THR A 607 18.89 42.51 9.12
CA THR A 607 20.27 42.63 8.60
C THR A 607 21.25 41.52 9.05
N PRO A 608 22.41 41.38 8.37
CA PRO A 608 23.26 40.19 8.32
C PRO A 608 24.58 40.33 9.11
N LEU A 609 25.35 39.24 9.27
CA LEU A 609 26.82 39.32 9.33
C LEU A 609 27.51 37.95 9.04
N ASN A 610 28.19 37.88 7.90
CA ASN A 610 29.57 37.38 7.65
C ASN A 610 30.28 36.63 8.82
N LEU A 611 30.98 35.52 8.66
CA LEU A 611 32.16 35.28 7.81
C LEU A 611 32.69 33.84 8.03
N GLU A 612 33.49 33.41 7.06
CA GLU A 612 34.14 32.13 6.76
C GLU A 612 34.98 31.39 7.82
N LEU A 613 34.99 30.06 7.62
CA LEU A 613 36.11 29.09 7.62
C LEU A 613 37.40 29.42 8.41
N GLU A 614 37.69 28.58 9.39
CA GLU A 614 38.98 27.87 9.46
C GLU A 614 38.97 26.69 10.47
N ARG A 615 39.70 25.62 10.12
CA ARG A 615 40.26 24.53 10.98
C ARG A 615 39.49 23.22 11.15
N LEU A 616 39.66 22.37 10.13
CA LEU A 616 40.06 20.97 10.32
C LEU A 616 41.30 20.90 11.21
N SER A 617 41.11 20.51 12.48
CA SER A 617 41.99 19.64 13.29
C SER A 617 41.81 19.96 14.78
N MET A 618 40.91 19.27 15.47
CA MET A 618 41.11 18.86 16.87
C MET A 618 40.29 17.61 17.15
N LEU A 619 41.03 16.50 17.22
CA LEU A 619 40.67 15.31 17.96
C LEU A 619 40.40 15.68 19.42
N ASN A 620 39.18 15.38 19.87
CA ASN A 620 38.74 14.94 21.21
C ASN A 620 37.44 15.65 21.60
N PRO A 621 36.37 14.91 21.93
CA PRO A 621 35.16 15.50 22.48
C PRO A 621 35.49 16.12 23.84
N ILE A 622 35.10 17.37 24.01
CA ILE A 622 35.06 18.06 25.30
C ILE A 622 34.12 17.26 26.20
N MET A 623 34.68 16.44 27.07
CA MET A 623 33.99 15.95 28.25
C MET A 623 33.65 17.16 29.10
N SER A 624 32.36 17.49 29.15
CA SER A 624 31.78 18.34 30.18
C SER A 624 31.99 17.65 31.53
N SER A 625 33.03 18.06 32.23
CA SER A 625 33.31 17.69 33.61
C SER A 625 32.48 18.55 34.56
N ASP A 626 31.16 18.33 34.60
CA ASP A 626 30.31 18.49 35.81
C ASP A 626 28.83 18.11 35.53
N ARG A 627 28.57 16.84 35.22
CA ARG A 627 27.23 16.26 35.35
C ARG A 627 27.38 14.96 36.11
N SER A 628 26.82 14.86 37.31
CA SER A 628 26.63 13.55 37.94
C SER A 628 25.84 12.67 36.97
N SER A 629 26.33 11.46 36.73
CA SER A 629 25.63 10.50 35.85
C SER A 629 24.24 10.24 36.41
N LYS A 630 23.20 10.32 35.57
CA LYS A 630 21.81 10.08 35.99
C LYS A 630 21.66 8.63 36.42
N LYS A 631 20.98 8.40 37.54
CA LYS A 631 20.66 7.07 38.06
C LYS A 631 19.40 6.52 37.40
N VAL A 632 19.51 5.39 36.71
CA VAL A 632 18.40 4.75 35.99
C VAL A 632 18.15 3.36 36.55
N CYS A 633 16.90 3.09 36.94
CA CYS A 633 16.46 1.75 37.32
C CYS A 633 15.81 1.05 36.12
N VAL A 634 16.28 -0.14 35.78
CA VAL A 634 15.62 -1.04 34.82
C VAL A 634 14.91 -2.14 35.61
N VAL A 635 13.62 -2.33 35.36
CA VAL A 635 12.81 -3.37 36.02
C VAL A 635 12.70 -4.58 35.09
N GLY A 636 13.34 -5.68 35.48
CA GLY A 636 13.46 -6.93 34.71
C GLY A 636 14.82 -7.07 34.01
N ALA A 637 15.40 -8.27 34.07
CA ALA A 637 16.62 -8.68 33.37
C ALA A 637 16.34 -9.80 32.35
N GLY A 638 15.16 -9.74 31.71
CA GLY A 638 14.91 -10.43 30.44
C GLY A 638 15.64 -9.75 29.28
N MET A 639 15.43 -10.24 28.06
CA MET A 639 16.08 -9.74 26.85
C MET A 639 15.93 -8.21 26.66
N ALA A 640 14.72 -7.67 26.92
CA ALA A 640 14.44 -6.23 26.85
C ALA A 640 15.22 -5.42 27.90
N GLY A 641 15.26 -5.90 29.14
CA GLY A 641 15.96 -5.21 30.24
C GLY A 641 17.47 -5.22 30.08
N LEU A 642 18.04 -6.32 29.58
CA LEU A 642 19.47 -6.40 29.28
C LEU A 642 19.84 -5.50 28.09
N ALA A 643 19.02 -5.43 27.04
CA ALA A 643 19.22 -4.49 25.94
C ALA A 643 19.18 -3.03 26.44
N ALA A 644 18.19 -2.69 27.27
CA ALA A 644 18.10 -1.38 27.90
C ALA A 644 19.34 -1.06 28.76
N ALA A 645 19.76 -1.98 29.64
CA ALA A 645 20.94 -1.79 30.47
C ALA A 645 22.21 -1.59 29.64
N ARG A 646 22.39 -2.37 28.57
CA ARG A 646 23.52 -2.24 27.64
C ARG A 646 23.53 -0.87 26.96
N GLU A 647 22.41 -0.41 26.41
CA GLU A 647 22.34 0.89 25.74
C GLU A 647 22.49 2.07 26.71
N LEU A 648 21.90 1.99 27.91
CA LEU A 648 22.05 3.00 28.95
C LEU A 648 23.51 3.16 29.41
N ARG A 649 24.24 2.04 29.60
CA ARG A 649 25.67 2.08 29.94
C ARG A 649 26.52 2.64 28.80
N ARG A 650 26.19 2.34 27.52
CA ARG A 650 26.86 2.93 26.34
C ARG A 650 26.74 4.45 26.29
N GLU A 651 25.66 5.00 26.84
CA GLU A 651 25.43 6.44 26.95
C GLU A 651 26.02 7.06 28.25
N GLY A 652 26.73 6.27 29.07
CA GLY A 652 27.41 6.75 30.28
C GLY A 652 26.51 6.94 31.51
N LEU A 653 25.33 6.32 31.52
CA LEU A 653 24.36 6.41 32.62
C LEU A 653 24.67 5.41 33.75
N ASP A 654 24.30 5.74 34.99
CA ASP A 654 24.43 4.88 36.17
C ASP A 654 23.21 3.96 36.25
N VAL A 655 23.40 2.67 36.00
CA VAL A 655 22.30 1.71 35.77
C VAL A 655 22.23 0.71 36.91
N THR A 656 21.02 0.51 37.44
CA THR A 656 20.66 -0.62 38.32
C THR A 656 19.53 -1.42 37.68
N VAL A 657 19.71 -2.71 37.51
CA VAL A 657 18.68 -3.63 37.01
C VAL A 657 18.16 -4.47 38.18
N LEU A 658 16.84 -4.48 38.39
CA LEU A 658 16.20 -5.27 39.44
C LEU A 658 15.47 -6.46 38.81
N GLU A 659 15.90 -7.68 39.15
CA GLU A 659 15.38 -8.93 38.60
C GLU A 659 14.82 -9.81 39.73
N GLN A 660 13.55 -10.20 39.60
CA GLN A 660 12.85 -10.97 40.62
C GLN A 660 13.36 -12.42 40.71
N LEU A 661 13.87 -12.97 39.60
CA LEU A 661 14.33 -14.35 39.51
C LEU A 661 15.79 -14.50 39.96
N ALA A 662 16.20 -15.76 40.17
CA ALA A 662 17.56 -16.11 40.57
C ALA A 662 18.59 -16.04 39.42
N GLY A 663 18.18 -15.62 38.23
CA GLY A 663 19.06 -15.48 37.07
C GLY A 663 18.42 -14.61 35.98
N VAL A 664 19.24 -14.18 35.03
CA VAL A 664 18.79 -13.41 33.85
C VAL A 664 18.12 -14.33 32.82
N GLY A 665 17.31 -13.73 31.95
CA GLY A 665 16.63 -14.45 30.85
C GLY A 665 15.11 -14.22 30.78
N GLY A 666 14.49 -13.79 31.88
CA GLY A 666 13.05 -13.55 31.96
C GLY A 666 12.26 -14.81 31.56
N GLN A 667 11.41 -14.70 30.53
CA GLN A 667 10.63 -15.83 29.98
C GLN A 667 11.44 -17.09 29.70
N TRP A 668 12.69 -16.92 29.27
CA TRP A 668 13.54 -18.02 28.82
C TRP A 668 14.18 -18.80 29.98
N LEU A 669 14.05 -18.30 31.21
CA LEU A 669 14.44 -19.03 32.41
C LEU A 669 13.33 -20.04 32.77
N TYR A 670 13.39 -21.21 32.12
CA TYR A 670 12.44 -22.30 32.33
C TYR A 670 12.37 -22.73 33.79
N ASP A 671 11.14 -22.94 34.28
CA ASP A 671 10.86 -23.40 35.64
C ASP A 671 9.84 -24.54 35.59
N ALA A 672 10.24 -25.73 36.04
CA ALA A 672 9.40 -26.93 36.03
C ALA A 672 8.34 -26.95 37.15
N ALA A 673 8.33 -25.99 38.09
CA ALA A 673 7.52 -26.04 39.31
C ALA A 673 6.01 -25.76 39.12
N THR A 674 5.53 -25.44 37.90
CA THR A 674 4.14 -24.98 37.69
C THR A 674 3.07 -26.07 37.63
N ASP A 675 3.45 -27.34 37.52
CA ASP A 675 2.49 -28.44 37.34
C ASP A 675 1.66 -28.77 38.60
N ALA A 676 2.03 -28.25 39.78
CA ALA A 676 1.37 -28.51 41.06
C ALA A 676 0.83 -27.26 41.79
N GLY A 677 1.03 -26.06 41.22
CA GLY A 677 0.58 -24.77 41.77
C GLY A 677 -0.83 -24.38 41.32
N ASP A 678 -1.13 -23.07 41.32
CA ASP A 678 -2.37 -22.52 40.74
C ASP A 678 -2.42 -22.77 39.22
N PRO A 679 -3.21 -23.75 38.73
CA PRO A 679 -3.14 -24.21 37.34
C PRO A 679 -3.62 -23.17 36.33
N LEU A 680 -4.43 -22.20 36.79
CA LEU A 680 -4.91 -21.08 35.96
C LEU A 680 -3.93 -19.89 35.97
N GLY A 681 -2.84 -19.98 36.74
CA GLY A 681 -1.66 -19.14 36.63
C GLY A 681 -1.76 -17.75 37.28
N MET A 682 -2.46 -17.62 38.41
CA MET A 682 -2.51 -16.35 39.18
C MET A 682 -1.39 -16.21 40.22
N ALA A 683 -0.43 -17.16 40.32
CA ALA A 683 0.61 -17.13 41.36
C ALA A 683 2.06 -17.38 40.84
N GLY A 684 2.91 -16.36 40.98
CA GLY A 684 4.33 -16.48 41.36
C GLY A 684 5.37 -16.87 40.29
N VAL A 685 5.01 -17.54 39.19
CA VAL A 685 5.97 -17.97 38.15
C VAL A 685 5.97 -17.03 36.96
N HIS A 686 7.16 -16.62 36.50
CA HIS A 686 7.28 -15.67 35.39
C HIS A 686 7.24 -16.35 34.01
N SER A 687 7.92 -17.49 33.87
CA SER A 687 8.10 -18.17 32.58
C SER A 687 6.83 -18.89 32.13
N SER A 688 6.50 -18.73 30.85
CA SER A 688 5.47 -19.51 30.14
C SER A 688 6.07 -20.59 29.22
N VAL A 689 7.37 -20.85 29.31
CA VAL A 689 8.06 -21.79 28.42
C VAL A 689 7.80 -23.22 28.90
N PHE A 690 7.54 -24.14 27.96
CA PHE A 690 7.42 -25.57 28.20
C PHE A 690 8.65 -26.33 27.66
N ALA A 691 8.90 -27.54 28.18
CA ALA A 691 10.20 -28.20 28.08
C ALA A 691 10.64 -28.52 26.63
N SER A 692 9.68 -28.82 25.75
CA SER A 692 9.94 -29.17 24.36
C SER A 692 10.01 -27.95 23.42
N LEU A 693 9.80 -26.74 23.94
CA LEU A 693 9.69 -25.53 23.12
C LEU A 693 10.95 -25.29 22.30
N ARG A 694 10.76 -25.19 20.99
CA ARG A 694 11.72 -24.65 20.03
C ARG A 694 11.28 -23.26 19.64
N ILE A 695 12.24 -22.37 19.42
CA ILE A 695 11.93 -21.00 19.04
C ILE A 695 11.28 -20.95 17.64
N ASN A 696 10.52 -19.90 17.40
CA ASN A 696 9.67 -19.77 16.20
C ASN A 696 10.36 -19.00 15.07
N GLY A 697 11.39 -18.21 15.38
CA GLY A 697 12.18 -17.47 14.40
C GLY A 697 13.54 -18.11 14.14
N PRO A 698 14.11 -17.94 12.93
CA PRO A 698 15.42 -18.48 12.60
C PRO A 698 16.53 -17.65 13.26
N ARG A 699 17.47 -18.31 13.95
CA ARG A 699 18.54 -17.67 14.75
C ARG A 699 19.30 -16.55 14.03
N GLU A 700 19.44 -16.66 12.71
CA GLU A 700 20.17 -15.73 11.86
C GLU A 700 19.51 -14.34 11.80
N SER A 701 18.21 -14.27 12.10
CA SER A 701 17.40 -13.04 12.11
C SER A 701 17.03 -12.53 13.51
N ILE A 702 17.21 -13.34 14.56
CA ILE A 702 16.74 -13.05 15.94
C ILE A 702 17.90 -12.87 16.94
N GLY A 703 19.01 -12.30 16.48
CA GLY A 703 20.08 -11.77 17.33
C GLY A 703 20.04 -10.24 17.42
N PHE A 704 20.69 -9.69 18.44
CA PHE A 704 21.03 -8.27 18.49
C PHE A 704 22.00 -7.89 17.36
N SER A 705 21.92 -6.65 16.91
CA SER A 705 22.60 -6.18 15.69
C SER A 705 24.12 -6.39 15.71
N ASP A 706 24.75 -6.20 16.87
CA ASP A 706 26.19 -6.38 17.08
C ASP A 706 26.55 -7.60 17.94
N PHE A 707 25.58 -8.47 18.21
CA PHE A 707 25.79 -9.74 18.91
C PHE A 707 24.92 -10.83 18.27
N PRO A 708 25.34 -11.39 17.12
CA PRO A 708 24.55 -12.36 16.37
C PRO A 708 24.32 -13.67 17.16
N PHE A 709 23.15 -14.30 16.99
CA PHE A 709 22.81 -15.55 17.67
C PHE A 709 23.45 -16.77 16.98
N ARG A 710 24.76 -16.93 17.16
CA ARG A 710 25.56 -17.99 16.54
C ARG A 710 25.35 -19.35 17.23
N PRO A 711 25.47 -20.47 16.49
CA PRO A 711 25.58 -21.79 17.10
C PRO A 711 26.79 -21.90 18.01
N THR A 712 26.59 -22.58 19.13
CA THR A 712 27.66 -23.01 20.02
C THR A 712 28.23 -24.34 19.51
N ASN A 713 29.55 -24.42 19.39
CA ASN A 713 30.26 -25.59 18.84
C ASN A 713 30.73 -26.59 19.93
N ASP A 714 30.21 -26.48 21.15
CA ASP A 714 30.53 -27.39 22.25
C ASP A 714 29.56 -28.58 22.33
N ALA A 715 29.91 -29.60 23.11
CA ALA A 715 29.13 -30.84 23.22
C ALA A 715 27.71 -30.65 23.79
N GLY A 716 27.35 -29.46 24.27
CA GLY A 716 26.02 -29.10 24.77
C GLY A 716 25.28 -28.08 23.89
N GLY A 717 25.82 -27.72 22.72
CA GLY A 717 25.26 -26.77 21.77
C GLY A 717 24.05 -27.29 21.00
N ASP A 718 23.06 -26.43 20.76
CA ASP A 718 22.04 -26.68 19.74
C ASP A 718 22.39 -25.89 18.48
N ALA A 719 22.82 -26.59 17.42
CA ALA A 719 23.23 -25.96 16.17
C ALA A 719 22.06 -25.71 15.18
N ARG A 720 20.84 -26.19 15.48
CA ARG A 720 19.70 -26.09 14.55
C ARG A 720 19.27 -24.64 14.34
N ARG A 721 18.90 -24.24 13.12
CA ARG A 721 18.34 -22.90 12.84
C ARG A 721 17.29 -22.43 13.85
N TYR A 722 16.38 -23.34 14.25
CA TYR A 722 15.37 -23.15 15.29
C TYR A 722 15.70 -24.03 16.49
N PRO A 723 16.58 -23.57 17.40
CA PRO A 723 16.96 -24.35 18.57
C PRO A 723 15.86 -24.44 19.63
N VAL A 724 16.10 -25.30 20.61
CA VAL A 724 15.34 -25.34 21.86
C VAL A 724 15.54 -24.06 22.68
N HIS A 725 14.56 -23.73 23.53
CA HIS A 725 14.56 -22.55 24.38
C HIS A 725 15.84 -22.38 25.24
N GLY A 726 16.50 -23.50 25.61
CA GLY A 726 17.75 -23.49 26.37
C GLY A 726 18.93 -22.82 25.63
N GLU A 727 19.00 -22.94 24.31
CA GLU A 727 20.03 -22.27 23.49
C GLU A 727 19.84 -20.76 23.52
N LEU A 728 18.58 -20.29 23.45
CA LEU A 728 18.29 -18.86 23.51
C LEU A 728 18.58 -18.29 24.90
N LEU A 729 18.30 -19.04 25.97
CA LEU A 729 18.71 -18.66 27.33
C LEU A 729 20.24 -18.53 27.44
N ARG A 730 21.00 -19.47 26.86
CA ARG A 730 22.46 -19.40 26.79
C ARG A 730 22.92 -18.14 26.05
N TYR A 731 22.38 -17.87 24.86
CA TYR A 731 22.66 -16.64 24.13
C TYR A 731 22.40 -15.35 24.93
N ILE A 732 21.30 -15.30 25.69
CA ILE A 732 20.99 -14.15 26.56
C ILE A 732 22.02 -13.99 27.68
N ARG A 733 22.50 -15.10 28.26
CA ARG A 733 23.58 -15.08 29.26
C ARG A 733 24.91 -14.66 28.64
N ASP A 734 25.24 -15.19 27.48
CA ASP A 734 26.47 -14.82 26.75
C ASP A 734 26.45 -13.34 26.39
N PHE A 735 25.30 -12.78 25.99
CA PHE A 735 25.12 -11.34 25.80
C PHE A 735 25.34 -10.56 27.10
N CYS A 736 24.76 -11.03 28.22
CA CYS A 736 24.93 -10.41 29.52
C CYS A 736 26.41 -10.37 29.95
N ASP A 737 27.13 -11.46 29.76
CA ASP A 737 28.54 -11.62 30.13
C ASP A 737 29.46 -10.82 29.19
N ALA A 738 29.24 -10.89 27.87
CA ALA A 738 30.05 -10.19 26.87
C ALA A 738 30.05 -8.66 27.05
N PHE A 739 28.95 -8.10 27.56
CA PHE A 739 28.83 -6.67 27.86
C PHE A 739 28.96 -6.34 29.36
N GLY A 740 29.36 -7.30 30.20
CA GLY A 740 29.59 -7.11 31.63
C GLY A 740 28.37 -6.57 32.39
N LEU A 741 27.16 -6.92 31.96
CA LEU A 741 25.93 -6.31 32.46
C LEU A 741 25.55 -6.81 33.86
N MET A 742 26.01 -7.99 34.26
CA MET A 742 25.74 -8.57 35.57
C MET A 742 26.15 -7.67 36.74
N ASP A 743 27.16 -6.80 36.56
CA ASP A 743 27.57 -5.80 37.56
C ASP A 743 26.44 -4.84 37.95
N ALA A 744 25.49 -4.60 37.04
CA ALA A 744 24.34 -3.74 37.27
C ALA A 744 23.11 -4.52 37.78
N VAL A 745 23.12 -5.86 37.72
CA VAL A 745 21.94 -6.70 37.98
C VAL A 745 21.87 -7.14 39.44
N ARG A 746 20.73 -6.89 40.07
CA ARG A 746 20.38 -7.40 41.40
C ARG A 746 19.31 -8.48 41.26
N LEU A 747 19.76 -9.73 41.32
CA LEU A 747 18.91 -10.92 41.24
C LEU A 747 18.11 -11.13 42.53
N ASN A 748 17.08 -11.98 42.47
CA ASN A 748 16.17 -12.31 43.58
C ASN A 748 15.54 -11.06 44.24
N THR A 749 15.37 -9.99 43.48
CA THR A 749 14.95 -8.66 43.96
C THR A 749 13.68 -8.25 43.23
N THR A 750 12.55 -8.44 43.91
CA THR A 750 11.22 -8.10 43.37
C THR A 750 10.94 -6.62 43.57
N VAL A 751 10.55 -5.91 42.51
CA VAL A 751 10.04 -4.54 42.62
C VAL A 751 8.59 -4.58 43.08
N THR A 752 8.32 -4.00 44.24
CA THR A 752 6.99 -4.00 44.87
C THR A 752 6.24 -2.69 44.62
N ARG A 753 6.96 -1.58 44.44
CA ARG A 753 6.37 -0.29 44.10
C ARG A 753 7.32 0.62 43.33
N VAL A 754 6.81 1.32 42.33
CA VAL A 754 7.47 2.43 41.61
C VAL A 754 6.52 3.62 41.67
N ALA A 755 6.94 4.70 42.33
CA ALA A 755 6.12 5.90 42.47
C ALA A 755 6.96 7.17 42.32
N MET A 756 6.30 8.29 42.00
CA MET A 756 6.97 9.58 41.94
C MET A 756 7.55 9.96 43.32
N ALA A 757 8.84 10.30 43.34
CA ALA A 757 9.52 10.91 44.47
C ALA A 757 9.43 12.45 44.38
N PRO A 758 9.73 13.20 45.46
CA PRO A 758 9.83 14.65 45.37
C PRO A 758 10.77 15.07 44.22
N PRO A 759 10.35 15.99 43.33
CA PRO A 759 11.16 16.41 42.19
C PRO A 759 12.47 17.06 42.67
N ARG A 760 13.45 17.18 41.77
CA ARG A 760 14.64 17.99 42.04
C ARG A 760 14.28 19.48 42.13
N ARG A 761 15.22 20.28 42.63
CA ARG A 761 15.10 21.75 42.67
C ARG A 761 14.89 22.38 41.29
N ASP A 762 15.35 21.72 40.23
CA ASP A 762 15.18 22.14 38.83
C ASP A 762 13.83 21.68 38.22
N GLY A 763 12.97 21.04 39.01
CA GLY A 763 11.67 20.52 38.56
C GLY A 763 11.73 19.15 37.89
N SER A 764 12.91 18.54 37.72
CA SER A 764 13.00 17.20 37.12
C SER A 764 12.37 16.12 38.00
N LEU A 765 11.59 15.23 37.37
CA LEU A 765 10.94 14.09 38.02
C LEU A 765 11.98 13.08 38.54
N ARG A 766 11.61 12.39 39.61
CA ARG A 766 12.37 11.30 40.21
C ARG A 766 11.42 10.20 40.66
N TRP A 767 11.96 9.00 40.87
CA TRP A 767 11.19 7.80 41.15
C TRP A 767 11.70 7.13 42.41
N ALA A 768 10.82 6.91 43.38
CA ALA A 768 11.06 6.06 44.52
C ALA A 768 10.69 4.63 44.12
N VAL A 769 11.69 3.74 44.09
CA VAL A 769 11.54 2.33 43.75
C VAL A 769 11.71 1.53 45.03
N ARG A 770 10.63 0.86 45.45
CA ARG A 770 10.68 -0.13 46.52
C ARG A 770 10.94 -1.50 45.94
N SER A 771 11.89 -2.18 46.55
CA SER A 771 12.25 -3.53 46.16
C SER A 771 12.51 -4.39 47.38
N LYS A 772 12.22 -5.68 47.23
CA LYS A 772 12.44 -6.67 48.27
C LYS A 772 13.29 -7.79 47.72
N ARG A 773 14.50 -7.93 48.28
CA ARG A 773 15.34 -9.09 48.04
C ARG A 773 14.84 -10.26 48.87
N HIS A 774 14.83 -11.47 48.29
CA HIS A 774 14.34 -12.66 48.98
C HIS A 774 15.06 -12.87 50.33
N GLY A 775 14.31 -12.93 51.43
CA GLY A 775 14.84 -13.08 52.79
C GLY A 775 15.30 -11.78 53.47
N GLU A 776 15.21 -10.63 52.80
CA GLU A 776 15.62 -9.32 53.33
C GLU A 776 14.42 -8.39 53.55
N ALA A 777 14.64 -7.31 54.30
CA ALA A 777 13.66 -6.23 54.47
C ALA A 777 13.49 -5.46 53.15
N GLU A 778 12.30 -4.90 52.94
CA GLU A 778 12.05 -4.02 51.79
C GLU A 778 12.88 -2.75 51.90
N THR A 779 13.51 -2.34 50.80
CA THR A 779 14.32 -1.13 50.67
C THR A 779 13.70 -0.17 49.68
N GLU A 780 13.97 1.12 49.83
CA GLU A 780 13.53 2.17 48.89
C GLU A 780 14.76 2.94 48.39
N GLU A 781 14.90 3.03 47.07
CA GLU A 781 15.95 3.79 46.39
C GLU A 781 15.34 4.80 45.43
N VAL A 782 15.99 5.96 45.30
CA VAL A 782 15.52 7.04 44.41
C VAL A 782 16.36 7.08 43.14
N PHE A 783 15.68 7.03 42.00
CA PHE A 783 16.25 7.07 40.66
C PHE A 783 15.77 8.30 39.89
N ASP A 784 16.55 8.71 38.91
CA ASP A 784 16.24 9.82 37.99
C ASP A 784 15.32 9.36 36.85
N ALA A 785 15.40 8.08 36.49
CA ALA A 785 14.48 7.47 35.53
C ALA A 785 14.24 5.97 35.82
N VAL A 786 13.12 5.46 35.33
CA VAL A 786 12.75 4.04 35.37
C VAL A 786 12.43 3.54 33.96
N VAL A 787 13.00 2.39 33.59
CA VAL A 787 12.68 1.64 32.37
C VAL A 787 11.96 0.36 32.77
N VAL A 788 10.71 0.21 32.36
CA VAL A 788 9.90 -0.99 32.62
C VAL A 788 10.10 -1.99 31.47
N ALA A 789 10.70 -3.15 31.77
CA ALA A 789 11.13 -4.13 30.77
C ALA A 789 10.81 -5.58 31.19
N ILE A 790 9.63 -5.78 31.79
CA ILE A 790 9.22 -7.06 32.39
C ILE A 790 8.59 -8.07 31.42
N GLY A 791 8.41 -7.71 30.14
CA GLY A 791 7.67 -8.52 29.17
C GLY A 791 6.16 -8.58 29.47
N HIS A 792 5.41 -9.36 28.69
CA HIS A 792 3.93 -9.39 28.77
C HIS A 792 3.31 -10.77 28.56
N TYR A 793 4.11 -11.84 28.56
CA TYR A 793 3.65 -13.22 28.41
C TYR A 793 3.71 -14.01 29.73
N SER A 794 3.42 -13.36 30.85
CA SER A 794 3.37 -13.99 32.18
C SER A 794 1.98 -14.00 32.79
N GLN A 795 1.19 -12.93 32.65
CA GLN A 795 -0.13 -12.84 33.27
C GLN A 795 -1.18 -13.50 32.36
N PRO A 796 -1.76 -14.66 32.73
CA PRO A 796 -2.74 -15.35 31.89
C PRO A 796 -3.97 -14.49 31.61
N ARG A 797 -4.51 -14.61 30.40
CA ARG A 797 -5.80 -14.04 30.05
C ARG A 797 -6.84 -15.14 30.01
N LEU A 798 -7.57 -15.32 31.10
CA LEU A 798 -8.64 -16.31 31.16
C LEU A 798 -9.88 -15.85 30.37
N PRO A 799 -10.57 -16.76 29.67
CA PRO A 799 -11.84 -16.46 29.03
C PRO A 799 -12.96 -16.37 30.08
N THR A 800 -14.14 -15.94 29.64
CA THR A 800 -15.38 -16.05 30.42
C THR A 800 -16.26 -17.10 29.75
N ILE A 801 -16.25 -18.32 30.29
CA ILE A 801 -17.06 -19.46 29.82
C ILE A 801 -17.96 -19.90 30.99
N ASP A 802 -19.24 -20.13 30.74
CA ASP A 802 -20.14 -20.59 31.80
C ASP A 802 -19.70 -21.98 32.31
N GLY A 803 -19.68 -22.16 33.63
CA GLY A 803 -19.35 -23.41 34.29
C GLY A 803 -17.85 -23.67 34.53
N MET A 804 -16.96 -22.72 34.24
CA MET A 804 -15.54 -22.81 34.62
C MET A 804 -15.32 -23.03 36.13
N ASP A 805 -16.17 -22.44 36.96
CA ASP A 805 -16.19 -22.57 38.43
C ASP A 805 -16.76 -23.92 38.91
N ARG A 806 -17.63 -24.54 38.09
CA ARG A 806 -18.28 -25.82 38.33
C ARG A 806 -17.50 -27.01 37.77
N TRP A 807 -16.53 -26.78 36.89
CA TRP A 807 -15.67 -27.81 36.31
C TRP A 807 -14.79 -28.47 37.39
N ARG A 808 -14.97 -29.79 37.58
CA ARG A 808 -14.27 -30.57 38.63
C ARG A 808 -13.04 -31.32 38.15
N ARG A 809 -12.82 -31.37 36.83
CA ARG A 809 -11.68 -32.06 36.22
C ARG A 809 -10.51 -31.11 36.02
N LYS A 810 -9.44 -31.57 35.38
CA LYS A 810 -8.22 -30.76 35.18
C LYS A 810 -8.56 -29.53 34.32
N GLN A 811 -8.10 -28.35 34.72
CA GLN A 811 -8.13 -27.16 33.89
C GLN A 811 -6.89 -26.31 34.16
N LEU A 812 -6.30 -25.74 33.11
CA LEU A 812 -5.08 -24.93 33.21
C LEU A 812 -5.00 -23.90 32.08
N HIS A 813 -4.20 -22.86 32.26
CA HIS A 813 -3.79 -21.97 31.16
C HIS A 813 -2.50 -22.46 30.52
N SER A 814 -2.24 -22.12 29.26
CA SER A 814 -0.97 -22.44 28.56
C SER A 814 0.27 -21.91 29.28
N HIS A 815 0.10 -20.91 30.14
CA HIS A 815 1.15 -20.39 31.02
C HIS A 815 1.71 -21.46 31.96
N SER A 816 0.84 -22.33 32.48
CA SER A 816 1.20 -23.34 33.48
C SER A 816 1.62 -24.68 32.86
N TYR A 817 1.39 -24.87 31.56
CA TYR A 817 1.77 -26.08 30.83
C TYR A 817 3.30 -26.23 30.74
N ARG A 818 3.82 -27.45 30.99
CA ARG A 818 5.27 -27.75 30.95
C ARG A 818 5.65 -28.96 30.15
N VAL A 819 4.94 -30.06 30.35
CA VAL A 819 5.22 -31.35 29.71
C VAL A 819 3.92 -32.06 29.30
N PRO A 820 3.93 -32.84 28.22
CA PRO A 820 2.73 -33.51 27.72
C PRO A 820 2.36 -34.76 28.55
N ASP A 821 3.31 -35.37 29.25
CA ASP A 821 3.17 -36.68 29.93
C ASP A 821 1.96 -36.79 30.85
N SER A 822 1.60 -35.69 31.53
CA SER A 822 0.45 -35.67 32.45
C SER A 822 -0.92 -35.79 31.77
N PHE A 823 -0.97 -35.73 30.43
CA PHE A 823 -2.17 -35.87 29.61
C PHE A 823 -2.23 -37.21 28.86
N ALA A 824 -1.33 -38.15 29.18
CA ALA A 824 -1.29 -39.45 28.53
C ALA A 824 -2.62 -40.21 28.69
N GLY A 825 -3.25 -40.57 27.56
CA GLY A 825 -4.54 -41.26 27.54
C GLY A 825 -5.76 -40.40 27.92
N GLU A 826 -5.60 -39.10 28.16
CA GLU A 826 -6.70 -38.16 28.47
C GLU A 826 -7.38 -37.64 27.19
N VAL A 827 -8.66 -37.24 27.30
CA VAL A 827 -9.35 -36.42 26.30
C VAL A 827 -9.17 -34.94 26.67
N VAL A 828 -8.49 -34.17 25.82
CA VAL A 828 -8.10 -32.79 26.13
C VAL A 828 -8.80 -31.80 25.21
N VAL A 829 -9.41 -30.75 25.78
CA VAL A 829 -9.94 -29.61 25.01
C VAL A 829 -8.98 -28.43 25.13
N ILE A 830 -8.55 -27.85 24.00
CA ILE A 830 -7.72 -26.65 23.94
C ILE A 830 -8.57 -25.48 23.45
N VAL A 831 -8.65 -24.40 24.22
CA VAL A 831 -9.42 -23.20 23.88
C VAL A 831 -8.49 -22.14 23.30
N GLY A 832 -8.59 -21.90 21.99
CA GLY A 832 -7.77 -20.94 21.24
C GLY A 832 -6.84 -21.63 20.24
N CYS A 833 -6.81 -21.14 18.99
CA CYS A 833 -6.05 -21.73 17.87
C CYS A 833 -4.96 -20.78 17.33
N SER A 834 -4.42 -19.89 18.17
CA SER A 834 -3.20 -19.12 17.84
C SER A 834 -1.94 -19.97 18.11
N VAL A 835 -0.75 -19.37 18.08
CA VAL A 835 0.56 -20.06 18.19
C VAL A 835 0.59 -21.08 19.34
N SER A 836 0.28 -20.68 20.58
CA SER A 836 0.31 -21.60 21.73
C SER A 836 -0.68 -22.76 21.59
N GLY A 837 -1.90 -22.51 21.09
CA GLY A 837 -2.92 -23.54 20.94
C GLY A 837 -2.56 -24.56 19.86
N ALA A 838 -2.01 -24.08 18.74
CA ALA A 838 -1.55 -24.93 17.66
C ALA A 838 -0.35 -25.81 18.08
N GLU A 839 0.65 -25.22 18.76
CA GLU A 839 1.83 -25.97 19.23
C GLU A 839 1.45 -27.03 20.28
N LEU A 840 0.65 -26.68 21.28
CA LEU A 840 0.21 -27.62 22.30
C LEU A 840 -0.67 -28.72 21.71
N ALA A 841 -1.53 -28.43 20.73
CA ALA A 841 -2.34 -29.44 20.07
C ALA A 841 -1.47 -30.51 19.37
N LEU A 842 -0.43 -30.08 18.67
CA LEU A 842 0.49 -30.97 17.93
C LEU A 842 1.44 -31.75 18.84
N GLU A 843 1.76 -31.22 20.02
CA GLU A 843 2.50 -31.93 21.05
C GLU A 843 1.61 -32.95 21.76
N LEU A 844 0.46 -32.53 22.28
CA LEU A 844 -0.43 -33.36 23.08
C LEU A 844 -1.02 -34.52 22.30
N ARG A 845 -1.28 -34.38 20.99
CA ARG A 845 -1.75 -35.49 20.14
C ARG A 845 -0.83 -36.71 20.17
N ARG A 846 0.44 -36.55 20.56
CA ARG A 846 1.41 -37.65 20.64
C ARG A 846 1.18 -38.56 21.86
N VAL A 847 0.48 -38.08 22.88
CA VAL A 847 0.29 -38.78 24.16
C VAL A 847 -1.18 -38.88 24.60
N ALA A 848 -2.00 -37.87 24.29
CA ALA A 848 -3.41 -37.82 24.64
C ALA A 848 -4.23 -38.79 23.79
N LYS A 849 -5.35 -39.26 24.35
CA LYS A 849 -6.28 -40.13 23.62
C LYS A 849 -6.94 -39.36 22.47
N GLU A 850 -7.49 -38.18 22.76
CA GLU A 850 -8.12 -37.27 21.80
C GLU A 850 -7.79 -35.82 22.18
N VAL A 851 -7.56 -34.97 21.19
CA VAL A 851 -7.34 -33.52 21.36
C VAL A 851 -8.40 -32.76 20.57
N HIS A 852 -9.14 -31.89 21.23
CA HIS A 852 -10.17 -31.04 20.62
C HIS A 852 -9.73 -29.58 20.68
N LEU A 853 -9.32 -29.03 19.54
CA LEU A 853 -8.93 -27.64 19.40
C LEU A 853 -10.15 -26.77 19.07
N SER A 854 -10.47 -25.82 19.94
CA SER A 854 -11.62 -24.91 19.83
C SER A 854 -11.20 -23.52 19.36
N THR A 855 -11.98 -22.95 18.42
CA THR A 855 -11.75 -21.61 17.86
C THR A 855 -13.06 -20.82 17.74
N LYS A 856 -12.96 -19.48 17.80
CA LYS A 856 -14.10 -18.55 17.65
C LYS A 856 -14.67 -18.48 16.24
N SER A 857 -13.85 -18.78 15.23
CA SER A 857 -14.24 -18.88 13.83
C SER A 857 -13.43 -19.99 13.18
N THR A 858 -14.11 -20.98 12.60
CA THR A 858 -13.46 -22.12 11.94
C THR A 858 -12.97 -21.79 10.54
N GLU A 859 -13.52 -20.76 9.89
CA GLU A 859 -13.13 -20.34 8.53
C GLU A 859 -12.09 -19.21 8.49
N GLU A 860 -12.06 -18.32 9.50
CA GLU A 860 -11.19 -17.13 9.47
C GLU A 860 -9.91 -17.25 10.32
N THR A 861 -9.85 -18.18 11.28
CA THR A 861 -8.76 -18.24 12.28
C THR A 861 -7.76 -19.38 12.02
N ILE A 862 -8.07 -20.33 11.14
CA ILE A 862 -7.30 -21.56 10.98
C ILE A 862 -6.32 -21.43 9.82
N THR A 863 -5.04 -21.68 10.10
CA THR A 863 -4.01 -21.71 9.06
C THR A 863 -4.17 -22.94 8.16
N SER A 864 -3.66 -22.84 6.93
CA SER A 864 -3.58 -23.98 6.00
C SER A 864 -2.90 -25.18 6.66
N ALA A 865 -1.80 -24.95 7.41
CA ALA A 865 -1.12 -25.99 8.17
C ALA A 865 -2.02 -26.70 9.18
N MET A 866 -2.74 -25.94 10.04
CA MET A 866 -3.59 -26.56 11.06
C MET A 866 -4.75 -27.34 10.45
N SER A 867 -5.30 -26.88 9.32
CA SER A 867 -6.31 -27.63 8.57
C SER A 867 -5.78 -28.98 8.07
N LYS A 868 -4.55 -28.99 7.53
CA LYS A 868 -3.86 -30.23 7.10
C LYS A 868 -3.59 -31.17 8.28
N SER A 869 -3.14 -30.64 9.42
CA SER A 869 -2.87 -31.45 10.61
C SER A 869 -4.13 -32.10 11.17
N VAL A 870 -5.24 -31.35 11.25
CA VAL A 870 -6.56 -31.89 11.67
C VAL A 870 -7.03 -32.98 10.70
N ALA A 871 -6.83 -32.81 9.39
CA ALA A 871 -7.18 -33.83 8.40
C ALA A 871 -6.27 -35.08 8.45
N ARG A 872 -5.02 -34.92 8.90
CA ARG A 872 -4.00 -35.98 8.93
C ARG A 872 -4.12 -36.90 10.15
N TYR A 873 -4.48 -36.36 11.31
CA TYR A 873 -4.47 -37.09 12.58
C TYR A 873 -5.88 -37.38 13.08
N GLU A 874 -6.23 -38.67 13.14
CA GLU A 874 -7.56 -39.11 13.55
C GLU A 874 -7.96 -38.67 14.97
N ASN A 875 -6.98 -38.46 15.87
CA ASN A 875 -7.20 -38.05 17.26
C ASN A 875 -7.10 -36.54 17.50
N LEU A 876 -7.00 -35.72 16.44
CA LEU A 876 -6.99 -34.26 16.52
C LEU A 876 -8.24 -33.71 15.84
N HIS A 877 -9.10 -33.06 16.62
CA HIS A 877 -10.40 -32.60 16.17
C HIS A 877 -10.51 -31.09 16.29
N LEU A 878 -11.07 -30.47 15.27
CA LEU A 878 -11.46 -29.08 15.33
C LEU A 878 -12.88 -28.94 15.88
N ARG A 879 -13.08 -27.97 16.77
CA ARG A 879 -14.38 -27.64 17.35
C ARG A 879 -14.67 -26.14 17.24
N PRO A 880 -15.96 -25.76 17.15
CA PRO A 880 -16.38 -24.38 17.36
C PRO A 880 -16.03 -23.89 18.77
N GLN A 881 -16.39 -22.65 19.05
CA GLN A 881 -16.21 -22.04 20.36
C GLN A 881 -16.95 -22.85 21.44
N VAL A 882 -16.33 -22.94 22.62
CA VAL A 882 -16.95 -23.53 23.80
C VAL A 882 -18.07 -22.60 24.29
N GLU A 883 -19.27 -23.15 24.43
CA GLU A 883 -20.44 -22.46 24.96
C GLU A 883 -20.40 -22.50 26.50
N HIS A 884 -20.34 -23.71 27.09
CA HIS A 884 -20.34 -23.91 28.54
C HIS A 884 -19.69 -25.25 28.95
N LEU A 885 -19.28 -25.31 30.22
CA LEU A 885 -18.68 -26.48 30.88
C LEU A 885 -19.66 -27.04 31.92
N ARG A 886 -19.76 -28.37 32.01
CA ARG A 886 -20.63 -29.06 32.99
C ARG A 886 -19.82 -29.74 34.09
N GLU A 887 -20.44 -29.89 35.26
CA GLU A 887 -19.81 -30.51 36.43
C GLU A 887 -19.45 -32.00 36.21
N ASP A 888 -20.16 -32.69 35.32
CA ASP A 888 -19.92 -34.10 34.97
C ASP A 888 -18.69 -34.32 34.05
N GLY A 889 -18.06 -33.24 33.58
CA GLY A 889 -16.93 -33.29 32.65
C GLY A 889 -17.30 -33.09 31.18
N THR A 890 -18.55 -32.75 30.88
CA THR A 890 -18.97 -32.44 29.51
C THR A 890 -18.61 -31.00 29.13
N VAL A 891 -17.93 -30.84 28.00
CA VAL A 891 -17.70 -29.55 27.31
C VAL A 891 -18.69 -29.45 26.17
N VAL A 892 -19.48 -28.38 26.13
CA VAL A 892 -20.48 -28.13 25.08
C VAL A 892 -20.01 -26.97 24.19
N PHE A 893 -20.15 -27.14 22.88
CA PHE A 893 -19.76 -26.17 21.86
C PHE A 893 -20.98 -25.44 21.28
N ASP A 894 -20.76 -24.29 20.65
CA ASP A 894 -21.83 -23.42 20.11
C ASP A 894 -22.71 -24.09 19.03
N ASP A 895 -22.23 -25.14 18.37
CA ASP A 895 -23.01 -25.93 17.40
C ASP A 895 -23.90 -27.00 18.05
N GLY A 896 -23.93 -27.06 19.40
CA GLY A 896 -24.63 -28.05 20.19
C GLY A 896 -23.92 -29.40 20.30
N SER A 897 -22.76 -29.57 19.65
CA SER A 897 -21.92 -30.75 19.85
C SER A 897 -21.28 -30.73 21.24
N PHE A 898 -20.89 -31.90 21.74
CA PHE A 898 -20.26 -32.02 23.05
C PHE A 898 -19.20 -33.11 23.10
N VAL A 899 -18.30 -33.00 24.08
CA VAL A 899 -17.32 -34.03 24.40
C VAL A 899 -17.19 -34.17 25.92
N VAL A 900 -17.02 -35.40 26.42
CA VAL A 900 -16.63 -35.63 27.82
C VAL A 900 -15.11 -35.57 27.88
N ALA A 901 -14.57 -34.49 28.43
CA ALA A 901 -13.14 -34.23 28.46
C ALA A 901 -12.55 -34.43 29.86
N ASP A 902 -11.29 -34.85 29.93
CA ASP A 902 -10.54 -35.00 31.19
C ASP A 902 -9.81 -33.73 31.56
N ALA A 903 -9.43 -32.90 30.57
CA ALA A 903 -8.74 -31.64 30.78
C ALA A 903 -9.21 -30.53 29.81
N VAL A 904 -9.17 -29.29 30.30
CA VAL A 904 -9.32 -28.07 29.49
C VAL A 904 -8.07 -27.20 29.60
N ILE A 905 -7.47 -26.82 28.46
CA ILE A 905 -6.30 -25.94 28.39
C ILE A 905 -6.69 -24.63 27.72
N TYR A 906 -6.54 -23.52 28.43
CA TYR A 906 -6.81 -22.19 27.89
C TYR A 906 -5.56 -21.62 27.21
N CYS A 907 -5.58 -21.53 25.88
CA CYS A 907 -4.56 -20.89 25.05
C CYS A 907 -5.04 -19.51 24.59
N THR A 908 -5.51 -18.71 25.54
CA THR A 908 -6.29 -17.48 25.31
C THR A 908 -5.49 -16.19 25.44
N GLY A 909 -4.16 -16.31 25.48
CA GLY A 909 -3.21 -15.21 25.49
C GLY A 909 -2.93 -14.66 26.89
N TYR A 910 -2.41 -13.43 26.95
CA TYR A 910 -1.89 -12.83 28.18
C TYR A 910 -2.36 -11.38 28.33
N ASN A 911 -2.33 -10.89 29.56
CA ASN A 911 -2.65 -9.52 29.91
C ASN A 911 -1.39 -8.71 30.21
N TYR A 912 -1.35 -7.43 29.81
CA TYR A 912 -0.41 -6.48 30.40
C TYR A 912 -0.78 -6.23 31.86
N SER A 913 0.20 -6.25 32.75
CA SER A 913 -0.01 -6.07 34.18
C SER A 913 1.22 -5.45 34.84
N PHE A 914 1.03 -4.30 35.48
CA PHE A 914 2.09 -3.55 36.17
C PHE A 914 1.63 -3.14 37.57
N PRO A 915 1.31 -4.11 38.47
CA PRO A 915 0.69 -3.81 39.76
C PRO A 915 1.60 -3.02 40.71
N PHE A 916 2.91 -3.03 40.47
CA PHE A 916 3.89 -2.23 41.21
C PHE A 916 3.96 -0.78 40.74
N LEU A 917 3.40 -0.42 39.58
CA LEU A 917 3.58 0.89 38.97
C LEU A 917 2.47 1.86 39.40
N ASP A 918 2.82 2.78 40.31
CA ASP A 918 1.93 3.80 40.86
C ASP A 918 2.19 5.15 40.19
N THR A 919 1.43 5.44 39.15
CA THR A 919 1.55 6.67 38.33
C THR A 919 0.42 7.66 38.58
N ASN A 920 -0.43 7.45 39.60
CA ASN A 920 -1.66 8.20 39.81
C ASN A 920 -2.58 8.25 38.58
N GLY A 921 -2.67 7.13 37.83
CA GLY A 921 -3.55 7.02 36.65
C GLY A 921 -2.98 7.58 35.35
N LYS A 922 -1.75 8.09 35.33
CA LYS A 922 -1.09 8.59 34.11
C LYS A 922 -0.66 7.49 33.14
N VAL A 923 -0.54 6.26 33.62
CA VAL A 923 -0.42 5.05 32.79
C VAL A 923 -1.47 4.07 33.29
N THR A 924 -2.27 3.57 32.36
CA THR A 924 -3.34 2.62 32.63
C THR A 924 -3.22 1.42 31.71
N VAL A 925 -3.80 0.30 32.15
CA VAL A 925 -4.07 -0.84 31.28
C VAL A 925 -5.58 -0.93 31.10
N ASP A 926 -6.07 -0.58 29.92
CA ASP A 926 -7.50 -0.65 29.57
C ASP A 926 -7.68 -1.51 28.32
N ASP A 927 -8.57 -2.50 28.37
CA ASP A 927 -8.76 -3.49 27.29
C ASP A 927 -7.44 -4.11 26.79
N ASN A 928 -6.53 -4.47 27.70
CA ASN A 928 -5.20 -5.01 27.35
C ASN A 928 -4.34 -4.08 26.47
N ARG A 929 -4.53 -2.77 26.57
CA ARG A 929 -3.67 -1.73 26.00
C ARG A 929 -2.93 -1.02 27.12
N VAL A 930 -1.63 -0.78 26.96
CA VAL A 930 -0.85 0.08 27.88
C VAL A 930 -0.87 1.50 27.32
N GLY A 931 -1.47 2.43 28.06
CA GLY A 931 -1.61 3.79 27.53
C GLY A 931 -1.85 4.87 28.57
N PRO A 932 -1.66 6.15 28.15
CA PRO A 932 -1.12 6.59 26.86
C PRO A 932 0.39 6.35 26.70
N LEU A 933 0.85 5.89 25.52
CA LEU A 933 2.27 5.70 25.19
C LEU A 933 2.61 6.28 23.82
N TYR A 934 3.42 7.34 23.78
CA TYR A 934 4.00 7.88 22.56
C TYR A 934 4.98 6.88 21.97
N GLU A 935 4.76 6.50 20.71
CA GLU A 935 5.60 5.57 19.94
C GLU A 935 5.82 4.23 20.68
N HIS A 936 4.83 3.81 21.49
CA HIS A 936 4.85 2.61 22.34
C HIS A 936 5.94 2.57 23.43
N VAL A 937 6.59 3.71 23.75
CA VAL A 937 7.71 3.78 24.71
C VAL A 937 7.45 4.75 25.85
N PHE A 938 7.03 5.98 25.55
CA PHE A 938 7.03 7.07 26.54
C PHE A 938 5.61 7.50 26.92
N PRO A 939 5.22 7.45 28.20
CA PRO A 939 4.02 8.12 28.68
C PRO A 939 4.21 9.64 28.60
N PRO A 940 3.36 10.40 27.86
CA PRO A 940 3.61 11.80 27.57
C PRO A 940 3.91 12.68 28.81
N GLU A 941 3.15 12.51 29.89
CA GLU A 941 3.30 13.30 31.13
C GLU A 941 4.50 12.91 32.01
N LEU A 942 5.09 11.73 31.77
CA LEU A 942 6.15 11.17 32.61
C LEU A 942 7.48 11.05 31.86
N ALA A 943 7.47 11.35 30.57
CA ALA A 943 8.64 11.32 29.70
C ALA A 943 9.65 12.42 30.07
N PRO A 944 10.96 12.16 29.90
CA PRO A 944 11.56 10.86 29.57
C PRO A 944 11.79 9.97 30.80
N SER A 945 11.39 10.40 32.01
CA SER A 945 11.75 9.76 33.28
C SER A 945 11.10 8.40 33.53
N LEU A 946 9.99 8.07 32.84
CA LEU A 946 9.43 6.73 32.77
C LEU A 946 9.37 6.29 31.30
N SER A 947 9.77 5.06 31.03
CA SER A 947 9.72 4.47 29.68
C SER A 947 9.47 2.97 29.73
N PHE A 948 9.00 2.42 28.62
CA PHE A 948 8.71 1.00 28.44
C PHE A 948 9.50 0.43 27.27
N VAL A 949 10.04 -0.78 27.44
CA VAL A 949 10.75 -1.52 26.38
C VAL A 949 10.16 -2.92 26.29
N GLY A 950 9.80 -3.36 25.08
CA GLY A 950 9.22 -4.68 24.83
C GLY A 950 7.70 -4.76 25.05
N ILE A 951 6.99 -3.64 24.88
CA ILE A 951 5.52 -3.62 24.85
C ILE A 951 4.96 -4.16 23.53
N PRO A 952 5.46 -3.74 22.34
CA PRO A 952 4.88 -4.19 21.08
C PRO A 952 4.93 -5.71 20.86
N GLY A 953 3.82 -6.24 20.34
CA GLY A 953 3.67 -7.62 19.87
C GLY A 953 3.80 -7.71 18.34
N LYS A 954 3.97 -8.93 17.81
CA LYS A 954 4.10 -9.18 16.36
C LYS A 954 5.22 -8.35 15.70
N VAL A 955 6.44 -8.43 16.27
CA VAL A 955 7.67 -7.78 15.78
C VAL A 955 8.84 -8.78 15.76
N VAL A 956 9.93 -8.46 15.06
CA VAL A 956 11.22 -9.15 15.25
C VAL A 956 11.80 -8.71 16.59
N LEU A 957 11.44 -9.44 17.65
CA LEU A 957 11.57 -8.98 19.03
C LEU A 957 12.98 -8.44 19.39
N PRO A 958 14.10 -9.15 19.13
CA PRO A 958 15.43 -8.70 19.57
C PRO A 958 15.89 -7.39 18.92
N VAL A 959 15.58 -7.19 17.64
CA VAL A 959 15.94 -5.97 16.91
C VAL A 959 15.07 -4.81 17.38
N PHE A 960 13.76 -5.04 17.55
CA PHE A 960 12.83 -4.00 17.93
C PHE A 960 13.06 -3.50 19.37
N ILE A 961 13.37 -4.40 20.31
CA ILE A 961 13.74 -3.99 21.69
C ILE A 961 15.08 -3.24 21.71
N GLU A 962 16.04 -3.57 20.83
CA GLU A 962 17.31 -2.84 20.73
C GLU A 962 17.06 -1.40 20.25
N VAL A 963 16.20 -1.24 19.25
CA VAL A 963 15.75 0.07 18.75
C VAL A 963 15.13 0.91 19.88
N GLN A 964 14.18 0.35 20.64
CA GLN A 964 13.55 1.03 21.78
C GLN A 964 14.56 1.36 22.88
N ALA A 965 15.41 0.41 23.27
CA ALA A 965 16.45 0.58 24.27
C ALA A 965 17.44 1.69 23.90
N ARG A 966 17.91 1.71 22.64
CA ARG A 966 18.82 2.72 22.12
C ARG A 966 18.18 4.10 22.13
N TRP A 967 16.92 4.20 21.73
CA TRP A 967 16.19 5.47 21.76
C TRP A 967 16.04 6.01 23.19
N VAL A 968 15.61 5.16 24.13
CA VAL A 968 15.49 5.52 25.56
C VAL A 968 16.82 6.02 26.11
N ALA A 969 17.92 5.31 25.84
CA ALA A 969 19.24 5.69 26.32
C ALA A 969 19.69 7.05 25.75
N GLN A 970 19.53 7.27 24.44
CA GLN A 970 19.89 8.52 23.78
C GLN A 970 19.06 9.72 24.29
N VAL A 971 17.79 9.48 24.62
CA VAL A 971 16.93 10.52 25.20
C VAL A 971 17.36 10.84 26.64
N LEU A 972 17.62 9.82 27.47
CA LEU A 972 18.02 10.03 28.86
C LEU A 972 19.39 10.70 28.99
N SER A 973 20.32 10.41 28.08
CA SER A 973 21.63 11.06 28.01
C SER A 973 21.56 12.49 27.46
N GLY A 974 20.45 12.86 26.83
CA GLY A 974 20.26 14.16 26.17
C GLY A 974 20.86 14.23 24.76
N ARG A 975 21.33 13.10 24.21
CA ARG A 975 21.77 13.00 22.81
C ARG A 975 20.61 13.18 21.82
N ARG A 976 19.40 12.82 22.23
CA ARG A 976 18.16 13.09 21.49
C ARG A 976 17.13 13.79 22.36
N THR A 977 16.28 14.59 21.73
CA THR A 977 15.19 15.30 22.38
C THR A 977 13.86 14.64 22.03
N LEU A 978 12.92 14.64 22.98
CA LEU A 978 11.54 14.28 22.74
C LEU A 978 10.73 15.52 22.30
N PRO A 979 9.62 15.34 21.57
CA PRO A 979 8.57 16.35 21.43
C PRO A 979 8.02 16.78 22.80
N SER A 980 7.24 17.87 22.84
CA SER A 980 6.60 18.29 24.08
C SER A 980 5.59 17.23 24.57
N PRO A 981 5.27 17.18 25.89
CA PRO A 981 4.23 16.30 26.41
C PRO A 981 2.89 16.43 25.66
N GLU A 982 2.52 17.64 25.27
CA GLU A 982 1.29 17.91 24.52
C GLU A 982 1.35 17.35 23.09
N GLU A 983 2.50 17.47 22.40
CA GLU A 983 2.71 16.88 21.08
C GLU A 983 2.68 15.34 21.15
N MET A 984 3.33 14.76 22.16
CA MET A 984 3.31 13.32 22.39
C MET A 984 1.89 12.82 22.69
N GLN A 985 1.13 13.55 23.50
CA GLN A 985 -0.26 13.23 23.83
C GLN A 985 -1.16 13.31 22.59
N ARG A 986 -1.01 14.35 21.77
CA ARG A 986 -1.76 14.49 20.50
C ARG A 986 -1.50 13.33 19.55
N ALA A 987 -0.24 12.91 19.40
CA ALA A 987 0.11 11.77 18.56
C ALA A 987 -0.52 10.46 19.07
N VAL A 988 -0.61 10.26 20.39
CA VAL A 988 -1.30 9.11 20.98
C VAL A 988 -2.81 9.15 20.69
N GLU A 989 -3.43 10.32 20.80
CA GLU A 989 -4.85 10.53 20.51
C GLU A 989 -5.18 10.36 19.03
N GLU A 990 -4.32 10.84 18.13
CA GLU A 990 -4.43 10.63 16.68
C GLU A 990 -4.34 9.15 16.32
N HIS A 991 -3.35 8.43 16.88
CA HIS A 991 -3.23 6.99 16.67
C HIS A 991 -4.47 6.24 17.18
N THR A 992 -4.98 6.62 18.36
CA THR A 992 -6.19 6.02 18.95
C THR A 992 -7.42 6.29 18.08
N ARG A 993 -7.63 7.55 17.65
CA ARG A 993 -8.73 7.92 16.75
C ARG A 993 -8.66 7.18 15.42
N GLY A 994 -7.46 7.01 14.85
CA GLY A 994 -7.25 6.23 13.62
C GLY A 994 -7.64 4.76 13.80
N MET A 995 -7.28 4.15 14.92
CA MET A 995 -7.72 2.77 15.23
C MET A 995 -9.23 2.66 15.43
N GLU A 996 -9.83 3.61 16.15
CA GLU A 996 -11.28 3.64 16.39
C GLU A 996 -12.04 3.80 15.08
N ALA A 997 -11.58 4.70 14.20
CA ALA A 997 -12.14 4.88 12.86
C ALA A 997 -12.03 3.61 12.00
N ALA A 998 -10.95 2.82 12.18
CA ALA A 998 -10.76 1.54 11.52
C ALA A 998 -11.51 0.36 12.19
N GLY A 999 -12.31 0.61 13.25
CA GLY A 999 -13.04 -0.42 13.98
C GLY A 999 -12.14 -1.40 14.76
N LEU A 1000 -10.86 -1.06 14.98
CA LEU A 1000 -9.90 -1.93 15.66
C LEU A 1000 -10.05 -1.82 17.18
N PRO A 1001 -10.20 -2.95 17.92
CA PRO A 1001 -10.26 -2.90 19.38
C PRO A 1001 -8.95 -2.40 20.00
N LYS A 1002 -9.04 -1.66 21.11
CA LYS A 1002 -7.88 -1.09 21.83
C LYS A 1002 -6.78 -2.11 22.14
N ARG A 1003 -7.15 -3.37 22.43
CA ARG A 1003 -6.17 -4.46 22.66
C ARG A 1003 -5.13 -4.66 21.54
N TRP A 1004 -5.37 -4.14 20.34
CA TRP A 1004 -4.47 -4.24 19.19
C TRP A 1004 -3.52 -3.03 19.03
N THR A 1005 -3.56 -2.03 19.92
CA THR A 1005 -2.71 -0.83 19.82
C THR A 1005 -1.22 -1.13 19.74
N HIS A 1006 -0.78 -2.22 20.37
CA HIS A 1006 0.64 -2.61 20.40
C HIS A 1006 0.99 -3.68 19.36
N ASP A 1007 0.05 -4.09 18.50
CA ASP A 1007 0.31 -5.04 17.42
C ASP A 1007 0.86 -4.29 16.20
N MET A 1008 2.12 -4.56 15.84
CA MET A 1008 2.75 -3.96 14.65
C MET A 1008 2.62 -4.81 13.38
N PHE A 1009 1.85 -5.90 13.44
CA PHE A 1009 1.50 -6.78 12.32
C PHE A 1009 2.70 -7.32 11.50
N LEU A 1010 3.88 -7.45 12.11
CA LEU A 1010 5.11 -7.93 11.47
C LEU A 1010 5.51 -7.18 10.19
N ASN A 1011 5.17 -5.88 10.10
CA ASN A 1011 5.62 -5.05 8.98
C ASN A 1011 7.10 -4.64 9.17
N LEU A 1012 8.00 -5.39 8.55
CA LEU A 1012 9.46 -5.20 8.70
C LEU A 1012 9.95 -3.83 8.21
N GLU A 1013 9.37 -3.30 7.13
CA GLU A 1013 9.72 -1.95 6.63
C GLU A 1013 9.29 -0.87 7.63
N ARG A 1014 8.08 -0.99 8.19
CA ARG A 1014 7.62 -0.07 9.24
C ARG A 1014 8.51 -0.12 10.49
N CYS A 1015 9.02 -1.30 10.85
CA CYS A 1015 9.97 -1.45 11.96
C CYS A 1015 11.33 -0.79 11.65
N ASP A 1016 11.83 -0.94 10.42
CA ASP A 1016 13.06 -0.29 9.95
C ASP A 1016 12.91 1.23 9.93
N ASP A 1017 11.83 1.74 9.34
CA ASP A 1017 11.52 3.18 9.30
C ASP A 1017 11.39 3.75 10.71
N TYR A 1018 10.75 3.02 11.62
CA TYR A 1018 10.65 3.37 13.03
C TYR A 1018 12.05 3.51 13.65
N GLY A 1019 12.91 2.50 13.50
CA GLY A 1019 14.26 2.51 14.06
C GLY A 1019 15.17 3.59 13.48
N GLU A 1020 15.15 3.78 12.17
CA GLU A 1020 15.89 4.83 11.48
C GLU A 1020 15.46 6.22 11.96
N ARG A 1021 14.14 6.47 12.00
CA ARG A 1021 13.57 7.76 12.41
C ARG A 1021 13.88 8.11 13.87
N ILE A 1022 13.64 7.19 14.81
CA ILE A 1022 13.69 7.52 16.25
C ILE A 1022 15.11 7.51 16.82
N CYS A 1023 15.97 6.59 16.37
CA CYS A 1023 17.31 6.43 16.94
C CYS A 1023 18.44 6.25 15.91
N GLY A 1024 18.14 6.35 14.60
CA GLY A 1024 19.13 6.17 13.54
C GLY A 1024 19.63 4.73 13.45
N PHE A 1025 18.77 3.77 13.80
CA PHE A 1025 19.12 2.35 13.76
C PHE A 1025 19.25 1.89 12.30
N PRO A 1026 20.31 1.13 11.94
CA PRO A 1026 20.46 0.61 10.58
C PRO A 1026 19.31 -0.32 10.19
N ARG A 1027 18.85 -0.21 8.95
CA ARG A 1027 17.84 -1.11 8.38
C ARG A 1027 18.32 -2.55 8.40
N MET A 1028 17.39 -3.49 8.59
CA MET A 1028 17.70 -4.92 8.52
C MET A 1028 18.15 -5.32 7.11
N GLU A 1029 19.20 -6.13 7.04
CA GLU A 1029 19.69 -6.66 5.75
C GLU A 1029 18.62 -7.49 5.04
N GLN A 1030 18.54 -7.36 3.71
CA GLN A 1030 17.47 -7.99 2.92
C GLN A 1030 17.38 -9.51 3.12
N TRP A 1031 18.53 -10.19 3.22
CA TRP A 1031 18.57 -11.65 3.42
C TRP A 1031 18.00 -12.08 4.79
N LYS A 1032 18.13 -11.24 5.82
CA LYS A 1032 17.52 -11.46 7.15
C LYS A 1032 16.01 -11.23 7.13
N LYS A 1033 15.54 -10.26 6.33
CA LYS A 1033 14.10 -10.07 6.11
C LYS A 1033 13.52 -11.27 5.38
N GLU A 1034 14.19 -11.72 4.33
CA GLU A 1034 13.74 -12.86 3.52
C GLU A 1034 13.65 -14.14 4.34
N ILE A 1035 14.71 -14.53 5.06
CA ILE A 1035 14.70 -15.74 5.89
C ILE A 1035 13.63 -15.68 6.98
N PHE A 1036 13.36 -14.50 7.55
CA PHE A 1036 12.32 -14.34 8.57
C PHE A 1036 10.91 -14.45 7.97
N VAL A 1037 10.66 -13.81 6.82
CA VAL A 1037 9.38 -13.86 6.12
C VAL A 1037 9.11 -15.27 5.57
N SER A 1038 10.11 -15.94 4.98
CA SER A 1038 9.96 -17.31 4.51
C SER A 1038 9.65 -18.25 5.68
N SER A 1039 10.34 -18.10 6.83
CA SER A 1039 10.05 -18.89 8.04
C SER A 1039 8.61 -18.73 8.53
N LEU A 1040 8.05 -17.52 8.45
CA LEU A 1040 6.65 -17.27 8.82
C LEU A 1040 5.68 -17.92 7.82
N SER A 1041 5.98 -17.84 6.52
CA SER A 1041 5.18 -18.53 5.49
C SER A 1041 5.21 -20.04 5.72
N ASP A 1042 6.40 -20.61 5.91
CA ASP A 1042 6.60 -22.04 6.14
C ASP A 1042 5.84 -22.49 7.41
N MET A 1043 5.82 -21.67 8.47
CA MET A 1043 5.03 -21.96 9.66
C MET A 1043 3.51 -21.98 9.40
N VAL A 1044 3.01 -21.10 8.53
CA VAL A 1044 1.58 -21.05 8.15
C VAL A 1044 1.20 -22.21 7.25
N ASP A 1045 2.13 -22.72 6.45
CA ASP A 1045 1.91 -23.79 5.46
C ASP A 1045 2.19 -25.20 5.99
N ASP A 1046 3.19 -25.34 6.86
CA ASP A 1046 3.62 -26.58 7.51
C ASP A 1046 4.20 -26.34 8.93
N ILE A 1047 3.32 -26.01 9.87
CA ILE A 1047 3.67 -25.81 11.29
C ILE A 1047 4.37 -27.03 11.95
N GLU A 1048 4.22 -28.23 11.39
CA GLU A 1048 4.85 -29.44 11.91
C GLU A 1048 6.33 -29.51 11.56
N ASN A 1049 6.69 -29.14 10.32
CA ASN A 1049 8.04 -29.36 9.78
C ASN A 1049 8.81 -28.09 9.43
N PHE A 1050 8.24 -26.89 9.50
CA PHE A 1050 8.91 -25.64 9.10
C PHE A 1050 10.29 -25.43 9.75
N ARG A 1051 10.48 -25.97 10.97
CA ARG A 1051 11.74 -25.85 11.70
C ARG A 1051 12.86 -26.74 11.18
N ASP A 1052 12.53 -27.75 10.38
CA ASP A 1052 13.45 -28.80 9.94
C ASP A 1052 13.50 -28.96 8.41
N GLY A 1053 12.46 -28.51 7.68
CA GLY A 1053 12.35 -28.59 6.22
C GLY A 1053 12.21 -27.22 5.55
N TYR A 1054 13.24 -26.38 5.64
CA TYR A 1054 13.28 -25.05 5.03
C TYR A 1054 14.14 -25.02 3.75
N HIS A 1055 13.81 -24.11 2.83
CA HIS A 1055 14.53 -23.93 1.57
C HIS A 1055 15.01 -22.48 1.42
N ASP A 1056 16.31 -22.28 1.54
CA ASP A 1056 16.93 -20.97 1.36
C ASP A 1056 17.07 -20.62 -0.13
N SER A 1057 16.79 -19.38 -0.48
CA SER A 1057 17.13 -18.80 -1.79
C SER A 1057 18.64 -18.63 -1.94
N ASP A 1058 19.09 -18.35 -3.16
CA ASP A 1058 20.51 -18.07 -3.41
C ASP A 1058 20.99 -16.82 -2.67
N LEU A 1059 20.14 -15.79 -2.51
CA LEU A 1059 20.48 -14.59 -1.71
C LEU A 1059 20.77 -14.96 -0.26
N VAL A 1060 19.94 -15.81 0.34
CA VAL A 1060 20.10 -16.27 1.71
C VAL A 1060 21.34 -17.17 1.81
N ARG A 1061 21.52 -18.15 0.93
CA ARG A 1061 22.70 -19.04 0.93
C ARG A 1061 24.01 -18.26 0.80
N ASP A 1062 24.07 -17.30 -0.12
CA ASP A 1062 25.24 -16.44 -0.30
C ASP A 1062 25.52 -15.58 0.92
N ALA A 1063 24.48 -15.03 1.55
CA ALA A 1063 24.64 -14.29 2.79
C ALA A 1063 25.12 -15.20 3.93
N LEU A 1064 24.54 -16.39 4.09
CA LEU A 1064 24.95 -17.36 5.10
C LEU A 1064 26.44 -17.73 4.94
N ARG A 1065 26.91 -17.96 3.70
CA ARG A 1065 28.34 -18.16 3.40
C ARG A 1065 29.17 -16.93 3.74
N ARG A 1066 28.80 -15.74 3.23
CA ARG A 1066 29.55 -14.48 3.45
C ARG A 1066 29.68 -14.12 4.93
N HIS A 1067 28.64 -14.39 5.71
CA HIS A 1067 28.62 -14.13 7.14
C HIS A 1067 29.10 -15.35 7.97
N GLY A 1068 29.63 -16.41 7.34
CA GLY A 1068 30.22 -17.56 8.03
C GLY A 1068 29.24 -18.37 8.88
N TRP A 1069 27.97 -18.44 8.47
CA TRP A 1069 26.96 -19.33 9.06
C TRP A 1069 27.07 -20.76 8.53
N THR A 1070 27.57 -20.92 7.30
CA THR A 1070 27.88 -22.21 6.67
C THR A 1070 29.37 -22.23 6.27
N PRO A 1071 30.03 -23.40 6.27
CA PRO A 1071 31.36 -23.54 5.70
C PRO A 1071 31.39 -23.09 4.23
N ALA A 1072 32.52 -22.57 3.76
CA ALA A 1072 32.77 -22.48 2.32
C ALA A 1072 32.90 -23.92 1.79
N GLU A 1073 32.19 -24.25 0.71
CA GLU A 1073 32.44 -25.52 0.01
C GLU A 1073 33.90 -25.51 -0.46
N GLU A 1074 34.68 -26.50 -0.04
CA GLU A 1074 35.88 -26.87 -0.80
C GLU A 1074 35.38 -27.32 -2.17
N ASP A 1075 35.94 -26.76 -3.25
CA ASP A 1075 35.68 -27.16 -4.64
C ASP A 1075 35.83 -28.69 -4.75
N ASP A 1076 34.71 -29.40 -4.71
CA ASP A 1076 34.64 -30.83 -5.01
C ASP A 1076 34.50 -31.00 -6.53
N ASP A 1077 35.46 -30.44 -7.27
CA ASP A 1077 35.67 -30.70 -8.71
C ASP A 1077 36.70 -31.83 -8.90
N ALA A 1078 36.72 -32.78 -7.95
CA ALA A 1078 37.66 -33.89 -7.93
C ALA A 1078 37.02 -35.22 -7.54
N HIS A 1079 35.90 -35.61 -8.16
CA HIS A 1079 35.74 -37.00 -8.61
C HIS A 1079 34.65 -37.18 -9.68
N LYS A 1080 35.01 -38.06 -10.63
CA LYS A 1080 34.23 -38.57 -11.76
C LYS A 1080 32.96 -39.31 -11.35
#